data_AF-A0AA38WR20-F1
#
_entry.id   AF-A0AA38WR20-F1
#
_cell.length_a   1.000
_cell.length_b   1.000
_cell.length_c   1.000
_cell.angle_alpha   90.00
_cell.angle_beta   90.00
_cell.angle_gamma   90.00
#
_symmetry.space_group_name_H-M   'P 1'
#
loop_
_entity.id
_entity.type
_entity.pdbx_description
1 polymer ?
#
loop_
_entity_poly.entity_id
_entity_poly.type
_entity_poly.pdbx_seq_one_letter_code
_entity_poly.pdbx_strand_id
1 'polypeptide(L)'
;MASNKLKSVISLTAVVMVIAAVTVTADYVRPPPRKTLHFPWDPKPSSQPQQVHVSLAGDKHIRVTWITSDSSSPSLVEYGTSPGKYKFRSHGDTTSYSYVFYSSGTIHHTVIGPLEHDTVYFYRCGGQGPELKLKTPPSEFPVTLAVAGDLGQTGWTKSTLEHIDLCEYDLHLLPGDLSYADYIQSRWDTFGELVQPLASARPWMVTQGNHEKESIPFFKDGFESYNARWKMPYEESGSPSNLYYSFEVAGVHVVMLGSYTDYDETSDQYNWLKADLSTVDRKRTPWLLALFHVPWYNSNNAHQGEGDKMMETMEPLLHAAGVDIVFAGHVHAYERSKRVYKGKSDPCGAVHVTIGDGGNKEGLANKYKDPSPEWSVFREASFGHGELKIVNSSHAFWSWHRNDDDEPVRSDQVWITSLVSSGCAAQERKEAREILWSKLPGDPFPLNLPLGLFSAARRKQSIGELNQLRVYKNSKFLCFPQLRYKQFQLIETIPEFMVRLAMADNGSVNDDTNDQNSPPLEIVKNETSVEDISREVQDTLTLSQRHKFWETQPVGQFKDLRDASLPEGPIEAPTPISEVKQEPYNLPNLYEWVTCDMDSEDTCAEVYNLLTNNYVEDDENMFRFNYSKEFLRWALHPPGYYKSWHIGVRVKSSKKLVAFITGIPARIRVRSEVVSMAEVNFLCVHKKLRSKRLAPVMIKEVTRRVHLENIWQAAYTAGVVLPTPITSCQYWHRSLNPKKLIDVGFSRLGPRMTMSRTMKLYKLPDSTVTPGFRKMELRDVPAVTRLLRTYLLQFVVAPDLDELDVEHWILPKEGVIDSYVVESPETHKVTDFCSFYTLPSSILGHPTHSTLKAAYSYYNVSTKTPLLQLMNDALIVAKQKDFDVFNALDVMHNETFLKELKYGPGDGKLHYYLYNYRLKHILRPSELGLGAFGRRTGWNRTKQVCSMFGNWHASKWNKLGLSSTRGEQASSPPNHGTQKNKTLWTKIPVVVVVVERR
;
A
#
# COMPACT_ATOMS: atom_id res chain seq x y z
N MET A 1 -69.34 29.19 -0.78
CA MET A 1 -68.03 29.59 -0.22
C MET A 1 -67.12 28.36 -0.18
N ALA A 2 -65.80 28.58 -0.24
CA ALA A 2 -64.72 27.62 0.06
C ALA A 2 -64.60 26.31 -0.78
N SER A 3 -63.33 25.93 -1.03
CA SER A 3 -62.84 24.66 -1.57
C SER A 3 -63.09 24.34 -3.07
N ASN A 4 -62.16 23.53 -3.61
CA ASN A 4 -62.20 22.82 -4.89
C ASN A 4 -62.46 23.62 -6.18
N LYS A 5 -61.48 24.43 -6.63
CA LYS A 5 -61.29 24.72 -8.09
C LYS A 5 -59.89 25.23 -8.50
N LEU A 6 -58.85 24.42 -8.31
CA LEU A 6 -57.57 24.57 -9.06
C LEU A 6 -56.88 23.22 -9.35
N LYS A 7 -57.61 22.26 -9.92
CA LYS A 7 -57.09 21.00 -10.49
C LYS A 7 -57.49 20.90 -11.97
N SER A 8 -56.78 21.58 -12.88
CA SER A 8 -57.02 21.44 -14.35
C SER A 8 -55.92 21.97 -15.29
N VAL A 9 -54.69 22.27 -14.83
CA VAL A 9 -53.62 22.83 -15.69
C VAL A 9 -52.34 21.96 -15.73
N ILE A 10 -52.32 20.81 -15.04
CA ILE A 10 -51.09 20.01 -14.80
C ILE A 10 -51.08 18.68 -15.61
N SER A 11 -52.10 18.42 -16.45
CA SER A 11 -52.35 17.06 -17.00
C SER A 11 -52.42 16.97 -18.54
N LEU A 12 -51.80 17.89 -19.29
CA LEU A 12 -51.76 17.81 -20.77
C LEU A 12 -50.39 18.17 -21.38
N THR A 13 -49.32 17.68 -20.78
CA THR A 13 -47.97 17.69 -21.39
C THR A 13 -47.19 16.41 -21.06
N ALA A 14 -47.93 15.31 -20.89
CA ALA A 14 -47.39 13.95 -20.91
C ALA A 14 -47.83 13.29 -22.24
N VAL A 15 -46.98 12.42 -22.79
CA VAL A 15 -47.19 11.74 -24.10
C VAL A 15 -47.19 12.69 -25.30
N VAL A 16 -46.03 13.27 -25.64
CA VAL A 16 -45.22 12.98 -26.86
C VAL A 16 -43.85 13.64 -26.66
N MET A 17 -42.86 12.86 -26.20
CA MET A 17 -41.39 13.09 -26.32
C MET A 17 -40.64 11.91 -25.64
N VAL A 18 -41.18 10.69 -25.75
CA VAL A 18 -40.52 9.48 -25.25
C VAL A 18 -39.62 8.93 -26.36
N ILE A 19 -38.35 9.37 -26.39
CA ILE A 19 -37.12 8.65 -26.81
C ILE A 19 -35.97 9.65 -27.08
N ALA A 20 -34.74 9.24 -26.74
CA ALA A 20 -33.45 9.78 -27.19
C ALA A 20 -33.03 11.20 -26.73
N ALA A 21 -32.66 11.31 -25.44
CA ALA A 21 -31.61 12.24 -24.98
C ALA A 21 -30.65 11.58 -23.97
N VAL A 22 -30.30 10.31 -24.20
CA VAL A 22 -29.39 9.55 -23.33
C VAL A 22 -27.98 10.13 -23.43
N THR A 23 -27.55 10.84 -22.40
CA THR A 23 -26.19 11.38 -22.27
C THR A 23 -25.40 10.54 -21.27
N VAL A 24 -24.52 9.68 -21.80
CA VAL A 24 -23.81 8.67 -21.01
C VAL A 24 -22.63 9.30 -20.27
N THR A 25 -22.84 9.75 -19.04
CA THR A 25 -21.81 9.65 -18.01
C THR A 25 -21.76 8.20 -17.56
N ALA A 26 -20.70 7.48 -17.92
CA ALA A 26 -20.49 6.15 -17.37
C ALA A 26 -20.14 6.29 -15.90
N ASP A 27 -21.06 5.89 -15.02
CA ASP A 27 -20.77 5.66 -13.61
C ASP A 27 -19.55 4.72 -13.50
N TYR A 28 -18.77 4.85 -12.43
CA TYR A 28 -17.94 3.72 -12.00
C TYR A 28 -18.87 2.68 -11.37
N VAL A 29 -19.52 1.91 -12.24
CA VAL A 29 -20.24 0.70 -11.86
C VAL A 29 -19.19 -0.24 -11.27
N ARG A 30 -19.19 -0.34 -9.93
CA ARG A 30 -18.34 -1.27 -9.18
C ARG A 30 -18.42 -2.64 -9.87
N PRO A 31 -17.29 -3.28 -10.21
CA PRO A 31 -17.27 -4.46 -11.07
C PRO A 31 -18.27 -5.51 -10.57
N PRO A 32 -19.09 -6.10 -11.47
CA PRO A 32 -20.16 -7.00 -11.05
C PRO A 32 -19.56 -8.20 -10.30
N PRO A 33 -20.25 -8.73 -9.25
CA PRO A 33 -19.71 -9.78 -8.38
C PRO A 33 -18.98 -10.87 -9.17
N ARG A 34 -17.65 -10.94 -8.98
CA ARG A 34 -16.78 -11.75 -9.83
C ARG A 34 -17.15 -13.23 -9.64
N LYS A 35 -17.48 -13.89 -10.75
CA LYS A 35 -17.98 -15.27 -10.74
C LYS A 35 -16.88 -16.25 -10.33
N THR A 36 -17.29 -17.45 -9.92
CA THR A 36 -16.45 -18.65 -9.91
C THR A 36 -15.77 -18.81 -11.27
N LEU A 37 -14.49 -19.17 -11.27
CA LEU A 37 -13.72 -19.40 -12.48
C LEU A 37 -14.14 -20.72 -13.14
N HIS A 38 -14.08 -20.76 -14.47
CA HIS A 38 -14.26 -21.98 -15.24
C HIS A 38 -12.94 -22.31 -15.93
N PHE A 39 -12.36 -23.46 -15.55
CA PHE A 39 -11.14 -24.00 -16.13
C PHE A 39 -11.56 -25.00 -17.22
N PRO A 40 -11.37 -24.67 -18.51
CA PRO A 40 -11.68 -25.62 -19.59
C PRO A 40 -10.65 -26.74 -19.58
N TRP A 41 -11.07 -27.97 -19.83
CA TRP A 41 -10.17 -29.12 -19.93
C TRP A 41 -9.21 -28.96 -21.11
N ASP A 42 -7.91 -28.80 -20.80
CA ASP A 42 -6.82 -28.60 -21.75
C ASP A 42 -5.86 -29.80 -21.67
N PRO A 43 -5.91 -30.74 -22.63
CA PRO A 43 -5.19 -32.01 -22.55
C PRO A 43 -3.67 -31.84 -22.64
N LYS A 44 -3.00 -31.84 -21.49
CA LYS A 44 -1.54 -31.94 -21.41
C LYS A 44 -1.06 -33.37 -21.72
N PRO A 45 0.17 -33.54 -22.24
CA PRO A 45 0.84 -34.83 -22.26
C PRO A 45 0.87 -35.43 -20.85
N SER A 46 0.65 -36.74 -20.72
CA SER A 46 0.45 -37.41 -19.43
C SER A 46 1.64 -37.28 -18.47
N SER A 47 2.85 -37.14 -19.00
CA SER A 47 4.11 -36.93 -18.26
C SER A 47 4.47 -35.46 -18.03
N GLN A 48 3.67 -34.50 -18.49
CA GLN A 48 3.92 -33.07 -18.23
C GLN A 48 3.61 -32.72 -16.76
N PRO A 49 4.57 -32.14 -16.01
CA PRO A 49 4.32 -31.61 -14.67
C PRO A 49 3.26 -30.51 -14.65
N GLN A 50 2.30 -30.66 -13.74
CA GLN A 50 1.18 -29.73 -13.52
C GLN A 50 1.01 -29.46 -12.02
N GLN A 51 0.26 -28.40 -11.68
CA GLN A 51 -0.04 -27.97 -10.31
C GLN A 51 1.23 -27.73 -9.46
N VAL A 52 2.30 -27.25 -10.10
CA VAL A 52 3.62 -27.16 -9.49
C VAL A 52 3.62 -26.10 -8.38
N HIS A 53 4.00 -26.50 -7.17
CA HIS A 53 4.12 -25.62 -6.02
C HIS A 53 5.34 -25.98 -5.17
N VAL A 54 5.81 -25.03 -4.37
CA VAL A 54 6.97 -25.20 -3.48
C VAL A 54 6.68 -24.74 -2.06
N SER A 55 7.29 -25.40 -1.08
CA SER A 55 7.21 -25.08 0.35
C SER A 55 8.58 -25.25 1.01
N LEU A 56 8.75 -24.72 2.24
CA LEU A 56 9.97 -24.97 3.01
C LEU A 56 10.03 -26.43 3.49
N ALA A 57 11.24 -26.99 3.57
CA ALA A 57 11.52 -28.37 3.99
C ALA A 57 12.68 -28.41 5.00
N GLY A 58 12.66 -27.49 5.96
CA GLY A 58 13.75 -27.26 6.93
C GLY A 58 14.89 -26.37 6.41
N ASP A 59 15.92 -26.21 7.24
CA ASP A 59 17.12 -25.37 7.01
C ASP A 59 17.71 -25.54 5.60
N LYS A 60 17.70 -24.46 4.81
CA LYS A 60 18.18 -24.40 3.42
C LYS A 60 17.53 -25.38 2.41
N HIS A 61 16.39 -25.99 2.73
CA HIS A 61 15.73 -26.95 1.83
C HIS A 61 14.33 -26.51 1.43
N ILE A 62 13.96 -26.83 0.19
CA ILE A 62 12.64 -26.56 -0.39
C ILE A 62 12.06 -27.87 -0.91
N ARG A 63 10.79 -28.15 -0.59
CA ARG A 63 10.01 -29.21 -1.22
C ARG A 63 9.40 -28.67 -2.51
N VAL A 64 9.57 -29.38 -3.61
CA VAL A 64 8.90 -29.13 -4.89
C VAL A 64 7.88 -30.24 -5.08
N THR A 65 6.61 -29.86 -5.22
CA THR A 65 5.50 -30.77 -5.48
C THR A 65 4.91 -30.51 -6.86
N TRP A 66 4.54 -31.57 -7.58
CA TRP A 66 3.77 -31.49 -8.83
C TRP A 66 2.97 -32.77 -9.07
N ILE A 67 2.09 -32.77 -10.08
CA ILE A 67 1.29 -33.93 -10.50
C ILE A 67 1.59 -34.31 -11.94
N THR A 68 1.59 -35.61 -12.25
CA THR A 68 1.54 -36.19 -13.60
C THR A 68 0.39 -37.19 -13.72
N SER A 69 -0.18 -37.35 -14.91
CA SER A 69 -1.17 -38.42 -15.18
C SER A 69 -0.50 -39.76 -15.49
N ASP A 70 0.76 -39.72 -15.93
CA ASP A 70 1.62 -40.89 -16.15
C ASP A 70 2.39 -41.24 -14.87
N SER A 71 2.10 -42.40 -14.30
CA SER A 71 2.72 -42.94 -13.09
C SER A 71 4.11 -43.53 -13.29
N SER A 72 4.59 -43.64 -14.54
CA SER A 72 5.98 -43.96 -14.86
C SER A 72 6.90 -42.73 -14.91
N SER A 73 6.33 -41.52 -14.78
CA SER A 73 7.10 -40.28 -14.68
C SER A 73 8.01 -40.29 -13.44
N PRO A 74 9.29 -39.88 -13.54
CA PRO A 74 10.19 -39.89 -12.39
C PRO A 74 9.92 -38.71 -11.45
N SER A 75 9.86 -38.97 -10.14
CA SER A 75 9.96 -37.95 -9.08
C SER A 75 11.42 -37.46 -9.02
N LEU A 76 11.73 -36.53 -9.92
CA LEU A 76 13.07 -36.00 -10.20
C LEU A 76 12.96 -34.48 -10.43
N VAL A 77 13.75 -33.70 -9.70
CA VAL A 77 13.95 -32.27 -9.95
C VAL A 77 15.41 -32.01 -10.29
N GLU A 78 15.65 -31.37 -11.42
CA GLU A 78 16.95 -30.87 -11.83
C GLU A 78 16.97 -29.35 -11.65
N TYR A 79 18.02 -28.80 -11.01
CA TYR A 79 18.07 -27.38 -10.62
C TYR A 79 19.47 -26.75 -10.69
N GLY A 80 19.53 -25.43 -10.84
CA GLY A 80 20.76 -24.64 -10.87
C GLY A 80 20.52 -23.12 -10.90
N THR A 81 21.58 -22.33 -10.70
CA THR A 81 21.51 -20.85 -10.65
C THR A 81 21.64 -20.19 -12.02
N SER A 82 21.36 -20.90 -13.12
CA SER A 82 21.46 -20.39 -14.49
C SER A 82 20.43 -21.06 -15.42
N PRO A 83 19.77 -20.32 -16.33
CA PRO A 83 18.81 -20.88 -17.27
C PRO A 83 19.39 -22.02 -18.10
N GLY A 84 18.64 -23.11 -18.26
CA GLY A 84 19.02 -24.31 -19.00
C GLY A 84 20.27 -25.04 -18.47
N LYS A 85 20.72 -24.76 -17.25
CA LYS A 85 21.96 -25.30 -16.67
C LYS A 85 21.75 -25.84 -15.25
N TYR A 86 21.17 -27.03 -15.19
CA TYR A 86 20.95 -27.75 -13.94
C TYR A 86 22.26 -28.41 -13.47
N LYS A 87 22.85 -27.86 -12.41
CA LYS A 87 24.08 -28.39 -11.79
C LYS A 87 23.77 -29.54 -10.84
N PHE A 88 22.56 -29.55 -10.27
CA PHE A 88 22.14 -30.45 -9.23
C PHE A 88 20.87 -31.20 -9.64
N ARG A 89 20.66 -32.37 -9.03
CA ARG A 89 19.46 -33.18 -9.20
C ARG A 89 19.09 -33.84 -7.88
N SER A 90 17.81 -33.83 -7.54
CA SER A 90 17.23 -34.55 -6.41
C SER A 90 16.20 -35.54 -6.94
N HIS A 91 16.14 -36.72 -6.33
CA HIS A 91 14.98 -37.62 -6.48
C HIS A 91 14.07 -37.44 -5.27
N GLY A 92 12.78 -37.71 -5.46
CA GLY A 92 11.77 -37.66 -4.41
C GLY A 92 10.88 -38.88 -4.40
N ASP A 93 9.87 -38.82 -3.55
CA ASP A 93 8.84 -39.86 -3.43
C ASP A 93 7.64 -39.55 -4.31
N THR A 94 6.70 -40.51 -4.40
CA THR A 94 5.40 -40.32 -5.05
C THR A 94 4.26 -40.78 -4.13
N THR A 95 3.13 -40.08 -4.25
CA THR A 95 1.87 -40.39 -3.58
C THR A 95 0.71 -40.33 -4.60
N SER A 96 -0.43 -40.84 -4.22
CA SER A 96 -1.70 -40.65 -4.93
C SER A 96 -2.84 -40.90 -3.96
N TYR A 97 -4.00 -40.31 -4.21
CA TYR A 97 -5.20 -40.56 -3.41
C TYR A 97 -6.42 -40.81 -4.30
N SER A 98 -7.41 -41.50 -3.73
CA SER A 98 -8.69 -41.77 -4.37
C SER A 98 -9.83 -41.43 -3.43
N TYR A 99 -10.93 -40.92 -3.98
CA TYR A 99 -12.07 -40.43 -3.23
C TYR A 99 -13.36 -40.74 -4.00
N VAL A 100 -14.08 -41.76 -3.55
CA VAL A 100 -15.27 -42.35 -4.20
C VAL A 100 -15.00 -42.75 -5.66
N PHE A 101 -15.27 -41.88 -6.63
CA PHE A 101 -15.06 -42.11 -8.07
C PHE A 101 -13.88 -41.32 -8.66
N TYR A 102 -13.26 -40.44 -7.86
CA TYR A 102 -12.06 -39.70 -8.25
C TYR A 102 -10.80 -40.48 -7.88
N SER A 103 -9.75 -40.32 -8.68
CA SER A 103 -8.37 -40.68 -8.34
C SER A 103 -7.45 -39.59 -8.86
N SER A 104 -6.48 -39.17 -8.06
CA SER A 104 -5.51 -38.16 -8.47
C SER A 104 -4.57 -38.71 -9.55
N GLY A 105 -3.88 -37.80 -10.25
CA GLY A 105 -2.61 -38.17 -10.87
C GLY A 105 -1.59 -38.62 -9.82
N THR A 106 -0.45 -39.12 -10.28
CA THR A 106 0.71 -39.34 -9.40
C THR A 106 1.23 -37.99 -8.94
N ILE A 107 1.18 -37.76 -7.63
CA ILE A 107 1.73 -36.59 -6.96
C ILE A 107 3.18 -36.91 -6.62
N HIS A 108 4.10 -35.99 -6.91
CA HIS A 108 5.53 -36.15 -6.70
C HIS A 108 5.98 -35.15 -5.64
N HIS A 109 6.77 -35.58 -4.66
CA HIS A 109 7.37 -34.69 -3.66
C HIS A 109 8.89 -34.85 -3.66
N THR A 110 9.61 -33.89 -4.23
CA THR A 110 11.09 -33.89 -4.24
C THR A 110 11.63 -32.76 -3.38
N VAL A 111 12.54 -33.06 -2.45
CA VAL A 111 13.26 -32.04 -1.68
C VAL A 111 14.55 -31.66 -2.41
N ILE A 112 14.75 -30.36 -2.62
CA ILE A 112 15.96 -29.78 -3.20
C ILE A 112 16.74 -28.99 -2.14
N GLY A 113 18.06 -29.05 -2.21
CA GLY A 113 18.96 -28.36 -1.30
C GLY A 113 20.25 -29.14 -0.97
N PRO A 114 21.09 -28.59 -0.09
CA PRO A 114 20.95 -27.26 0.53
C PRO A 114 21.09 -26.14 -0.51
N LEU A 115 20.21 -25.15 -0.42
CA LEU A 115 20.18 -23.96 -1.27
C LEU A 115 20.81 -22.77 -0.53
N GLU A 116 21.34 -21.82 -1.27
CA GLU A 116 21.68 -20.50 -0.73
C GLU A 116 20.46 -19.56 -0.65
N HIS A 117 20.49 -18.63 0.31
CA HIS A 117 19.44 -17.64 0.57
C HIS A 117 19.42 -16.52 -0.47
N ASP A 118 18.30 -15.78 -0.57
CA ASP A 118 18.04 -14.68 -1.53
C ASP A 118 18.34 -15.03 -3.01
N THR A 119 18.43 -16.33 -3.33
CA THR A 119 19.03 -16.82 -4.58
C THR A 119 17.96 -17.34 -5.53
N VAL A 120 18.08 -16.97 -6.81
CA VAL A 120 17.26 -17.49 -7.89
C VAL A 120 17.77 -18.87 -8.33
N TYR A 121 16.88 -19.85 -8.33
CA TYR A 121 17.11 -21.17 -8.93
C TYR A 121 16.16 -21.41 -10.09
N PHE A 122 16.72 -21.82 -11.21
CA PHE A 122 16.02 -22.38 -12.36
C PHE A 122 15.93 -23.89 -12.17
N TYR A 123 14.75 -24.47 -12.35
CA TYR A 123 14.52 -25.89 -12.10
C TYR A 123 13.50 -26.48 -13.08
N ARG A 124 13.53 -27.80 -13.26
CA ARG A 124 12.49 -28.53 -14.00
C ARG A 124 12.16 -29.86 -13.31
N CYS A 125 10.89 -30.25 -13.40
CA CYS A 125 10.38 -31.49 -12.82
C CYS A 125 10.30 -32.60 -13.89
N GLY A 126 10.41 -33.87 -13.47
CA GLY A 126 10.30 -35.04 -14.33
C GLY A 126 11.42 -35.18 -15.39
N GLY A 127 12.50 -34.40 -15.31
CA GLY A 127 13.63 -34.38 -16.25
C GLY A 127 13.32 -33.87 -17.68
N GLN A 128 12.05 -33.77 -18.07
CA GLN A 128 11.59 -33.27 -19.39
C GLN A 128 10.53 -32.16 -19.28
N GLY A 129 10.15 -31.75 -18.06
CA GLY A 129 9.22 -30.64 -17.84
C GLY A 129 9.76 -29.27 -18.26
N PRO A 130 8.89 -28.25 -18.32
CA PRO A 130 9.29 -26.87 -18.59
C PRO A 130 10.23 -26.34 -17.50
N GLU A 131 11.08 -25.38 -17.86
CA GLU A 131 11.88 -24.64 -16.88
C GLU A 131 11.00 -23.66 -16.09
N LEU A 132 11.07 -23.78 -14.77
CA LEU A 132 10.46 -22.91 -13.78
C LEU A 132 11.55 -22.18 -12.99
N LYS A 133 11.15 -21.15 -12.24
CA LYS A 133 12.06 -20.27 -11.53
C LYS A 133 11.52 -19.96 -10.14
N LEU A 134 12.24 -20.39 -9.10
CA LEU A 134 11.99 -20.02 -7.72
C LEU A 134 13.03 -19.00 -7.22
N LYS A 135 12.68 -18.28 -6.15
CA LYS A 135 13.63 -17.51 -5.32
C LYS A 135 13.58 -18.09 -3.91
N THR A 136 14.73 -18.33 -3.29
CA THR A 136 14.79 -18.64 -1.85
C THR A 136 14.57 -17.37 -1.00
N PRO A 137 13.96 -17.49 0.20
CA PRO A 137 13.91 -16.37 1.15
C PRO A 137 15.31 -15.87 1.57
N PRO A 138 15.43 -14.65 2.11
CA PRO A 138 16.67 -14.17 2.73
C PRO A 138 16.99 -14.93 4.03
N SER A 139 18.24 -14.83 4.49
CA SER A 139 18.71 -15.41 5.76
C SER A 139 18.47 -14.49 6.96
N GLU A 140 18.31 -13.20 6.73
CA GLU A 140 18.21 -12.13 7.72
C GLU A 140 17.16 -11.10 7.26
N PHE A 141 16.83 -10.15 8.13
CA PHE A 141 15.90 -9.06 7.79
C PHE A 141 16.47 -8.11 6.71
N PRO A 142 15.64 -7.47 5.87
CA PRO A 142 14.18 -7.53 5.88
C PRO A 142 13.63 -8.79 5.17
N VAL A 143 12.45 -9.23 5.60
CA VAL A 143 11.67 -10.28 4.92
C VAL A 143 10.23 -9.82 4.70
N THR A 144 9.68 -10.07 3.51
CA THR A 144 8.29 -9.71 3.18
C THR A 144 7.42 -10.96 3.07
N LEU A 145 6.44 -11.08 3.96
CA LEU A 145 5.45 -12.16 3.97
C LEU A 145 4.13 -11.67 3.38
N ALA A 146 3.63 -12.34 2.35
CA ALA A 146 2.26 -12.17 1.89
C ALA A 146 1.31 -13.00 2.77
N VAL A 147 0.09 -12.55 3.00
CA VAL A 147 -0.93 -13.28 3.77
C VAL A 147 -2.31 -13.16 3.10
N ALA A 148 -2.98 -14.28 2.86
CA ALA A 148 -4.39 -14.32 2.47
C ALA A 148 -4.99 -15.70 2.80
N GLY A 149 -6.06 -15.74 3.61
CA GLY A 149 -6.87 -16.95 3.80
C GLY A 149 -7.92 -17.10 2.70
N ASP A 150 -8.65 -18.22 2.72
CA ASP A 150 -9.99 -18.29 2.14
C ASP A 150 -10.00 -17.92 0.64
N LEU A 151 -9.03 -18.45 -0.10
CA LEU A 151 -8.76 -18.08 -1.50
C LEU A 151 -9.89 -18.57 -2.41
N GLY A 152 -10.16 -19.89 -2.41
CA GLY A 152 -11.12 -20.49 -3.32
C GLY A 152 -10.75 -20.31 -4.80
N GLN A 153 -11.78 -20.13 -5.66
CA GLN A 153 -11.62 -20.18 -7.12
C GLN A 153 -12.60 -19.22 -7.82
N THR A 154 -12.57 -17.93 -7.46
CA THR A 154 -13.35 -16.88 -8.11
C THR A 154 -12.46 -15.88 -8.84
N GLY A 155 -13.09 -14.99 -9.61
CA GLY A 155 -12.38 -13.83 -10.14
C GLY A 155 -11.84 -12.89 -9.04
N TRP A 156 -12.34 -12.93 -7.80
CA TRP A 156 -11.74 -12.21 -6.67
C TRP A 156 -10.42 -12.86 -6.27
N THR A 157 -10.40 -14.18 -6.09
CA THR A 157 -9.16 -14.97 -5.87
C THR A 157 -8.10 -14.60 -6.88
N LYS A 158 -8.49 -14.53 -8.16
CA LYS A 158 -7.57 -14.16 -9.23
C LYS A 158 -6.99 -12.75 -9.04
N SER A 159 -7.78 -11.74 -8.66
CA SER A 159 -7.21 -10.41 -8.34
C SER A 159 -6.27 -10.50 -7.15
N THR A 160 -6.64 -11.22 -6.10
CA THR A 160 -5.81 -11.36 -4.89
C THR A 160 -4.44 -11.94 -5.23
N LEU A 161 -4.38 -12.97 -6.07
CA LEU A 161 -3.13 -13.54 -6.58
C LEU A 161 -2.39 -12.55 -7.50
N GLU A 162 -3.08 -11.92 -8.46
CA GLU A 162 -2.49 -10.88 -9.35
C GLU A 162 -1.98 -9.65 -8.58
N HIS A 163 -2.47 -9.39 -7.36
CA HIS A 163 -2.02 -8.32 -6.48
C HIS A 163 -0.87 -8.75 -5.56
N ILE A 164 -0.90 -9.99 -5.04
CA ILE A 164 0.21 -10.59 -4.28
C ILE A 164 1.50 -10.66 -5.12
N ASP A 165 1.41 -10.91 -6.42
CA ASP A 165 2.57 -10.85 -7.35
C ASP A 165 3.27 -9.48 -7.36
N LEU A 166 2.52 -8.40 -7.09
CA LEU A 166 3.04 -7.02 -7.06
C LEU A 166 3.74 -6.65 -5.74
N CYS A 167 3.63 -7.47 -4.70
CA CYS A 167 4.23 -7.19 -3.38
C CYS A 167 5.73 -7.54 -3.29
N GLU A 168 6.33 -8.11 -4.35
CA GLU A 168 7.72 -8.62 -4.41
C GLU A 168 8.10 -9.57 -3.23
N TYR A 169 7.10 -10.26 -2.67
CA TYR A 169 7.20 -11.09 -1.46
C TYR A 169 8.23 -12.25 -1.53
N ASP A 170 8.64 -12.74 -0.36
CA ASP A 170 9.59 -13.85 -0.19
C ASP A 170 8.90 -15.18 0.18
N LEU A 171 7.77 -15.14 0.88
CA LEU A 171 7.01 -16.31 1.33
C LEU A 171 5.51 -15.95 1.49
N HIS A 172 4.61 -16.88 1.16
CA HIS A 172 3.16 -16.70 1.30
C HIS A 172 2.61 -17.55 2.46
N LEU A 173 1.83 -16.93 3.34
CA LEU A 173 1.12 -17.55 4.46
C LEU A 173 -0.38 -17.67 4.15
N LEU A 174 -0.93 -18.88 4.28
CA LEU A 174 -2.34 -19.17 3.95
C LEU A 174 -3.05 -19.81 5.17
N PRO A 175 -3.84 -19.05 5.95
CA PRO A 175 -4.55 -19.51 7.15
C PRO A 175 -5.83 -20.33 6.84
N GLY A 176 -5.71 -21.37 6.01
CA GLY A 176 -6.79 -22.32 5.70
C GLY A 176 -7.72 -21.91 4.55
N ASP A 177 -8.61 -22.84 4.17
CA ASP A 177 -9.56 -22.75 3.07
C ASP A 177 -8.90 -22.39 1.73
N LEU A 178 -8.08 -23.33 1.27
CA LEU A 178 -7.30 -23.22 0.05
C LEU A 178 -8.22 -23.25 -1.18
N SER A 179 -8.81 -24.42 -1.42
CA SER A 179 -9.36 -24.77 -2.74
C SER A 179 -10.88 -24.62 -2.81
N TYR A 180 -11.53 -24.60 -1.64
CA TYR A 180 -12.96 -24.87 -1.46
C TYR A 180 -13.41 -26.10 -2.27
N ALA A 181 -12.62 -27.19 -2.24
CA ALA A 181 -12.97 -28.42 -2.94
C ALA A 181 -14.25 -29.04 -2.40
N ASP A 182 -14.46 -28.99 -1.09
CA ASP A 182 -15.50 -29.78 -0.42
C ASP A 182 -15.35 -31.25 -0.87
N TYR A 183 -16.46 -31.95 -1.11
CA TYR A 183 -16.46 -33.30 -1.65
C TYR A 183 -16.23 -33.37 -3.20
N ILE A 184 -15.80 -32.28 -3.85
CA ILE A 184 -15.65 -32.15 -5.31
C ILE A 184 -14.17 -32.07 -5.71
N GLN A 185 -13.51 -33.23 -5.73
CA GLN A 185 -12.05 -33.36 -5.87
C GLN A 185 -11.39 -32.66 -7.07
N SER A 186 -12.06 -32.57 -8.22
CA SER A 186 -11.51 -31.88 -9.39
C SER A 186 -11.24 -30.40 -9.16
N ARG A 187 -11.83 -29.80 -8.12
CA ARG A 187 -11.52 -28.44 -7.66
C ARG A 187 -10.10 -28.30 -7.11
N TRP A 188 -9.52 -29.34 -6.51
CA TRP A 188 -8.11 -29.28 -6.12
C TRP A 188 -7.20 -29.14 -7.33
N ASP A 189 -7.54 -29.81 -8.43
CA ASP A 189 -6.73 -29.79 -9.64
C ASP A 189 -6.75 -28.41 -10.28
N THR A 190 -7.95 -27.82 -10.42
CA THR A 190 -8.13 -26.47 -10.96
C THR A 190 -7.61 -25.37 -10.02
N PHE A 191 -7.63 -25.59 -8.70
CA PHE A 191 -6.93 -24.73 -7.75
C PHE A 191 -5.40 -24.80 -7.92
N GLY A 192 -4.85 -26.00 -8.09
CA GLY A 192 -3.43 -26.20 -8.38
C GLY A 192 -2.98 -25.50 -9.67
N GLU A 193 -3.80 -25.54 -10.72
CA GLU A 193 -3.59 -24.77 -11.95
C GLU A 193 -3.64 -23.25 -11.71
N LEU A 194 -4.60 -22.77 -10.90
CA LEU A 194 -4.77 -21.35 -10.57
C LEU A 194 -3.57 -20.78 -9.81
N VAL A 195 -3.04 -21.50 -8.81
CA VAL A 195 -1.97 -21.00 -7.94
C VAL A 195 -0.56 -21.27 -8.45
N GLN A 196 -0.36 -22.26 -9.34
CA GLN A 196 0.97 -22.63 -9.88
C GLN A 196 1.84 -21.43 -10.31
N PRO A 197 1.35 -20.38 -10.99
CA PRO A 197 2.19 -19.24 -11.41
C PRO A 197 2.94 -18.54 -10.26
N LEU A 198 2.37 -18.56 -9.05
CA LEU A 198 2.97 -18.00 -7.84
C LEU A 198 3.57 -19.07 -6.93
N ALA A 199 2.84 -20.17 -6.73
CA ALA A 199 3.23 -21.24 -5.84
C ALA A 199 4.49 -21.99 -6.33
N SER A 200 4.82 -21.96 -7.62
CA SER A 200 6.11 -22.46 -8.15
C SER A 200 7.27 -21.47 -7.97
N ALA A 201 6.99 -20.20 -7.67
CA ALA A 201 7.97 -19.11 -7.68
C ALA A 201 8.45 -18.66 -6.28
N ARG A 202 7.68 -18.98 -5.23
CA ARG A 202 7.98 -18.72 -3.81
C ARG A 202 7.42 -19.83 -2.91
N PRO A 203 8.01 -20.09 -1.74
CA PRO A 203 7.41 -20.96 -0.73
C PRO A 203 6.00 -20.51 -0.32
N TRP A 204 5.06 -21.43 -0.36
CA TRP A 204 3.72 -21.29 0.21
C TRP A 204 3.62 -22.19 1.44
N MET A 205 3.25 -21.60 2.57
CA MET A 205 3.11 -22.28 3.87
C MET A 205 1.64 -22.19 4.30
N VAL A 206 0.99 -23.34 4.39
CA VAL A 206 -0.48 -23.45 4.46
C VAL A 206 -0.91 -24.25 5.69
N THR A 207 -2.05 -23.92 6.30
CA THR A 207 -2.81 -24.83 7.19
C THR A 207 -4.12 -25.22 6.49
N GLN A 208 -4.87 -26.18 7.05
CA GLN A 208 -6.20 -26.56 6.59
C GLN A 208 -7.30 -25.53 6.96
N GLY A 209 -8.43 -25.51 6.25
CA GLY A 209 -9.70 -24.95 6.73
C GLY A 209 -10.83 -25.98 6.75
N ASN A 210 -12.07 -25.59 7.04
CA ASN A 210 -13.20 -26.53 7.04
C ASN A 210 -13.49 -27.09 5.65
N HIS A 211 -13.20 -26.36 4.57
CA HIS A 211 -13.46 -26.83 3.22
C HIS A 211 -12.44 -27.86 2.71
N GLU A 212 -11.41 -28.18 3.51
CA GLU A 212 -10.51 -29.32 3.34
C GLU A 212 -10.89 -30.55 4.21
N LYS A 213 -11.94 -30.47 5.05
CA LYS A 213 -12.34 -31.56 5.97
C LYS A 213 -13.24 -32.61 5.29
N GLU A 214 -12.67 -33.31 4.32
CA GLU A 214 -13.35 -34.21 3.38
C GLU A 214 -13.69 -35.62 3.94
N SER A 215 -14.30 -35.71 5.12
CA SER A 215 -14.60 -37.00 5.77
C SER A 215 -15.84 -37.70 5.20
N ILE A 216 -15.76 -39.02 4.93
CA ILE A 216 -16.93 -39.88 4.70
C ILE A 216 -17.06 -40.84 5.90
N PRO A 217 -18.16 -40.80 6.68
CA PRO A 217 -18.35 -41.68 7.83
C PRO A 217 -18.12 -43.16 7.48
N PHE A 218 -17.24 -43.81 8.23
CA PHE A 218 -16.81 -45.22 8.08
C PHE A 218 -16.02 -45.57 6.80
N PHE A 219 -15.65 -44.61 5.95
CA PHE A 219 -14.96 -44.87 4.67
C PHE A 219 -13.75 -43.97 4.35
N LYS A 220 -13.71 -42.74 4.85
CA LYS A 220 -12.63 -41.77 4.60
C LYS A 220 -12.41 -40.84 5.79
N ASP A 221 -11.14 -40.65 6.14
CA ASP A 221 -10.74 -39.74 7.20
C ASP A 221 -10.64 -38.29 6.68
N GLY A 222 -10.65 -37.32 7.59
CA GLY A 222 -10.52 -35.91 7.22
C GLY A 222 -9.14 -35.58 6.65
N PHE A 223 -9.07 -34.59 5.77
CA PHE A 223 -7.82 -34.00 5.25
C PHE A 223 -6.92 -34.93 4.41
N GLU A 224 -7.36 -36.11 3.98
CA GLU A 224 -6.57 -36.99 3.10
C GLU A 224 -6.05 -36.26 1.85
N SER A 225 -6.92 -35.51 1.16
CA SER A 225 -6.58 -34.77 -0.07
C SER A 225 -5.63 -33.60 0.18
N TYR A 226 -5.78 -32.92 1.32
CA TYR A 226 -4.86 -31.87 1.78
C TYR A 226 -3.48 -32.47 2.06
N ASN A 227 -3.40 -33.55 2.85
CA ASN A 227 -2.15 -34.21 3.22
C ASN A 227 -1.43 -34.85 2.02
N ALA A 228 -2.18 -35.35 1.03
CA ALA A 228 -1.62 -35.91 -0.20
C ALA A 228 -1.03 -34.84 -1.14
N ARG A 229 -1.55 -33.61 -1.12
CA ARG A 229 -1.10 -32.52 -2.01
C ARG A 229 -0.08 -31.60 -1.33
N TRP A 230 -0.37 -31.13 -0.12
CA TRP A 230 0.38 -30.10 0.60
C TRP A 230 1.19 -30.71 1.76
N LYS A 231 2.25 -31.46 1.44
CA LYS A 231 3.21 -31.95 2.46
C LYS A 231 4.08 -30.80 2.98
N MET A 232 3.75 -30.32 4.17
CA MET A 232 4.40 -29.25 4.93
C MET A 232 5.57 -29.78 5.78
N PRO A 233 6.43 -28.93 6.36
CA PRO A 233 7.62 -29.37 7.11
C PRO A 233 7.32 -29.89 8.53
N TYR A 234 6.32 -30.75 8.68
CA TYR A 234 5.92 -31.27 9.99
C TYR A 234 6.99 -32.19 10.60
N GLU A 235 7.60 -33.05 9.77
CA GLU A 235 8.70 -33.95 10.13
C GLU A 235 9.92 -33.15 10.61
N GLU A 236 10.22 -32.05 9.93
CA GLU A 236 11.32 -31.14 10.21
C GLU A 236 11.10 -30.29 11.48
N SER A 237 9.83 -30.06 11.87
CA SER A 237 9.43 -29.44 13.16
C SER A 237 9.17 -30.43 14.31
N GLY A 238 9.42 -31.72 14.10
CA GLY A 238 9.15 -32.77 15.10
C GLY A 238 7.68 -32.96 15.44
N SER A 239 6.75 -32.50 14.58
CA SER A 239 5.32 -32.74 14.73
C SER A 239 4.95 -34.16 14.28
N PRO A 240 3.99 -34.82 14.95
CA PRO A 240 3.43 -36.09 14.49
C PRO A 240 2.44 -35.94 13.31
N SER A 241 2.07 -34.72 12.91
CA SER A 241 0.97 -34.48 11.94
C SER A 241 1.23 -33.34 10.96
N ASN A 242 0.90 -33.56 9.68
CA ASN A 242 0.94 -32.53 8.63
C ASN A 242 -0.09 -31.39 8.83
N LEU A 243 -1.01 -31.51 9.81
CA LEU A 243 -2.04 -30.50 10.10
C LEU A 243 -1.57 -29.36 11.03
N TYR A 244 -0.42 -29.53 11.70
CA TYR A 244 0.19 -28.52 12.57
C TYR A 244 1.71 -28.71 12.60
N TYR A 245 2.47 -27.63 12.43
CA TYR A 245 3.93 -27.66 12.24
C TYR A 245 4.53 -26.28 12.47
N SER A 246 5.85 -26.18 12.61
CA SER A 246 6.56 -24.91 12.72
C SER A 246 7.66 -24.77 11.66
N PHE A 247 8.15 -23.54 11.45
CA PHE A 247 9.33 -23.28 10.64
C PHE A 247 9.99 -21.94 11.03
N GLU A 248 11.28 -21.81 10.70
CA GLU A 248 12.01 -20.55 10.84
C GLU A 248 12.33 -19.95 9.47
N VAL A 249 12.20 -18.63 9.34
CA VAL A 249 12.63 -17.87 8.16
C VAL A 249 13.15 -16.49 8.57
N ALA A 250 14.36 -16.11 8.13
CA ALA A 250 14.93 -14.77 8.31
C ALA A 250 14.86 -14.15 9.73
N GLY A 251 14.93 -14.94 10.81
CA GLY A 251 14.78 -14.46 12.19
C GLY A 251 13.34 -14.42 12.73
N VAL A 252 12.43 -15.12 12.07
CA VAL A 252 11.02 -15.30 12.45
C VAL A 252 10.77 -16.78 12.73
N HIS A 253 10.21 -17.13 13.88
CA HIS A 253 9.60 -18.45 14.13
C HIS A 253 8.11 -18.38 13.81
N VAL A 254 7.60 -19.33 13.05
CA VAL A 254 6.20 -19.37 12.61
C VAL A 254 5.58 -20.71 13.02
N VAL A 255 4.49 -20.66 13.77
CA VAL A 255 3.73 -21.82 14.22
C VAL A 255 2.42 -21.91 13.42
N MET A 256 2.17 -23.04 12.78
CA MET A 256 0.94 -23.34 12.05
C MET A 256 0.14 -24.36 12.87
N LEU A 257 -1.10 -24.02 13.23
CA LEU A 257 -1.99 -24.84 14.05
C LEU A 257 -3.23 -25.29 13.27
N GLY A 258 -3.81 -26.40 13.73
CA GLY A 258 -4.96 -27.07 13.14
C GLY A 258 -6.24 -26.85 13.97
N SER A 259 -7.15 -26.00 13.48
CA SER A 259 -8.41 -25.68 14.18
C SER A 259 -9.43 -26.83 14.22
N TYR A 260 -9.28 -27.85 13.34
CA TYR A 260 -10.24 -28.95 13.20
C TYR A 260 -9.67 -30.34 13.50
N THR A 261 -8.54 -30.38 14.22
CA THR A 261 -7.95 -31.55 14.88
C THR A 261 -7.84 -31.24 16.38
N ASP A 262 -7.61 -32.25 17.22
CA ASP A 262 -7.78 -32.12 18.67
C ASP A 262 -6.75 -31.17 19.28
N TYR A 263 -7.19 -30.33 20.23
CA TYR A 263 -6.42 -29.20 20.79
C TYR A 263 -6.53 -29.06 22.31
N ASP A 264 -7.18 -30.01 22.98
CA ASP A 264 -7.21 -30.09 24.45
C ASP A 264 -5.83 -30.43 25.04
N GLU A 265 -5.66 -30.29 26.36
CA GLU A 265 -4.37 -30.49 27.04
C GLU A 265 -3.79 -31.91 26.92
N THR A 266 -4.58 -32.90 26.50
CA THR A 266 -4.12 -34.28 26.26
C THR A 266 -3.77 -34.57 24.81
N SER A 267 -4.04 -33.65 23.87
CA SER A 267 -3.85 -33.88 22.43
C SER A 267 -2.38 -33.81 22.01
N ASP A 268 -2.04 -34.55 20.95
CA ASP A 268 -0.72 -34.50 20.32
C ASP A 268 -0.34 -33.08 19.86
N GLN A 269 -1.33 -32.29 19.41
CA GLN A 269 -1.13 -30.91 18.98
C GLN A 269 -0.73 -30.00 20.15
N TYR A 270 -1.42 -30.09 21.29
CA TYR A 270 -1.11 -29.27 22.47
C TYR A 270 0.28 -29.63 23.02
N ASN A 271 0.58 -30.93 23.08
CA ASN A 271 1.87 -31.42 23.55
C ASN A 271 3.03 -31.01 22.62
N TRP A 272 2.85 -31.14 21.30
CA TRP A 272 3.82 -30.64 20.32
C TRP A 272 4.00 -29.12 20.40
N LEU A 273 2.91 -28.34 20.46
CA LEU A 273 2.95 -26.87 20.55
C LEU A 273 3.72 -26.41 21.80
N LYS A 274 3.46 -27.03 22.95
CA LYS A 274 4.17 -26.76 24.19
C LYS A 274 5.66 -27.09 24.10
N ALA A 275 6.01 -28.21 23.44
CA ALA A 275 7.39 -28.58 23.18
C ALA A 275 8.10 -27.59 22.24
N ASP A 276 7.53 -27.27 21.07
CA ASP A 276 8.05 -26.31 20.09
C ASP A 276 8.33 -24.95 20.74
N LEU A 277 7.33 -24.36 21.39
CA LEU A 277 7.44 -23.05 22.06
C LEU A 277 8.48 -23.03 23.20
N SER A 278 8.77 -24.17 23.83
CA SER A 278 9.84 -24.26 24.83
C SER A 278 11.25 -24.13 24.21
N THR A 279 11.42 -24.44 22.93
CA THR A 279 12.71 -24.38 22.22
C THR A 279 13.02 -23.03 21.57
N VAL A 280 12.04 -22.10 21.51
CA VAL A 280 12.17 -20.82 20.80
C VAL A 280 13.13 -19.86 21.51
N ASP A 281 14.38 -19.78 21.02
CA ASP A 281 15.34 -18.75 21.40
C ASP A 281 15.02 -17.42 20.71
N ARG A 282 14.40 -16.51 21.47
CA ARG A 282 14.04 -15.16 21.01
C ARG A 282 15.23 -14.24 20.67
N LYS A 283 16.49 -14.68 20.85
CA LYS A 283 17.68 -14.01 20.28
C LYS A 283 17.91 -14.39 18.82
N ARG A 284 17.61 -15.64 18.44
CA ARG A 284 17.68 -16.16 17.07
C ARG A 284 16.41 -15.83 16.29
N THR A 285 15.25 -15.99 16.92
CA THR A 285 13.93 -15.67 16.37
C THR A 285 13.24 -14.57 17.21
N PRO A 286 13.67 -13.30 17.09
CA PRO A 286 13.06 -12.18 17.80
C PRO A 286 11.59 -11.94 17.44
N TRP A 287 11.10 -12.48 16.33
CA TRP A 287 9.68 -12.52 15.97
C TRP A 287 9.11 -13.93 16.13
N LEU A 288 7.93 -14.02 16.72
CA LEU A 288 7.16 -15.26 16.85
C LEU A 288 5.74 -15.02 16.31
N LEU A 289 5.35 -15.73 15.26
CA LEU A 289 4.03 -15.65 14.63
C LEU A 289 3.27 -16.97 14.86
N ALA A 290 1.95 -16.90 14.98
CA ALA A 290 1.08 -18.07 14.95
C ALA A 290 -0.03 -17.92 13.90
N LEU A 291 -0.42 -19.03 13.28
CA LEU A 291 -1.47 -19.09 12.27
C LEU A 291 -2.37 -20.30 12.49
N PHE A 292 -3.67 -20.11 12.32
CA PHE A 292 -4.69 -21.16 12.31
C PHE A 292 -5.85 -20.69 11.43
N HIS A 293 -6.95 -21.46 11.35
CA HIS A 293 -8.06 -21.07 10.50
C HIS A 293 -9.13 -20.28 11.25
N VAL A 294 -9.68 -20.84 12.34
CA VAL A 294 -10.82 -20.26 13.06
C VAL A 294 -10.37 -19.12 14.00
N PRO A 295 -10.79 -17.85 13.77
CA PRO A 295 -10.32 -16.70 14.56
C PRO A 295 -10.85 -16.72 15.99
N TRP A 296 -9.95 -16.52 16.96
CA TRP A 296 -10.28 -16.40 18.39
C TRP A 296 -10.93 -15.06 18.72
N TYR A 297 -10.41 -13.95 18.16
CA TYR A 297 -10.95 -12.60 18.37
C TYR A 297 -11.73 -12.14 17.14
N ASN A 298 -13.04 -12.40 17.17
CA ASN A 298 -13.98 -12.12 16.09
C ASN A 298 -15.13 -11.20 16.56
N SER A 299 -15.29 -10.03 15.94
CA SER A 299 -16.45 -9.14 16.13
C SER A 299 -17.41 -9.13 14.95
N ASN A 300 -17.16 -9.92 13.92
CA ASN A 300 -18.12 -10.24 12.87
C ASN A 300 -19.28 -11.07 13.45
N ASN A 301 -20.47 -10.96 12.88
CA ASN A 301 -21.63 -11.76 13.30
C ASN A 301 -21.64 -13.16 12.67
N ALA A 302 -20.78 -13.43 11.68
CA ALA A 302 -20.47 -14.77 11.21
C ALA A 302 -19.44 -15.47 12.13
N HIS A 303 -19.49 -16.80 12.19
CA HIS A 303 -18.53 -17.68 12.89
C HIS A 303 -18.22 -17.27 14.33
N GLN A 304 -19.28 -17.00 15.09
CA GLN A 304 -19.22 -16.58 16.49
C GLN A 304 -19.15 -17.78 17.43
N GLY A 305 -18.15 -17.79 18.32
CA GLY A 305 -17.96 -18.82 19.34
C GLY A 305 -17.22 -20.07 18.87
N GLU A 306 -16.90 -20.19 17.57
CA GLU A 306 -16.29 -21.41 17.01
C GLU A 306 -14.84 -21.64 17.49
N GLY A 307 -14.09 -20.56 17.74
CA GLY A 307 -12.71 -20.62 18.21
C GLY A 307 -12.55 -20.68 19.74
N ASP A 308 -13.60 -20.43 20.51
CA ASP A 308 -13.51 -20.07 21.94
C ASP A 308 -12.81 -21.14 22.79
N LYS A 309 -13.05 -22.43 22.53
CA LYS A 309 -12.41 -23.54 23.26
C LYS A 309 -10.92 -23.70 22.94
N MET A 310 -10.54 -23.43 21.68
CA MET A 310 -9.14 -23.46 21.26
C MET A 310 -8.39 -22.26 21.85
N MET A 311 -9.04 -21.09 21.91
CA MET A 311 -8.53 -19.91 22.62
C MET A 311 -8.34 -20.20 24.11
N GLU A 312 -9.37 -20.69 24.80
CA GLU A 312 -9.33 -21.01 26.24
C GLU A 312 -8.16 -21.94 26.59
N THR A 313 -7.89 -22.93 25.73
CA THR A 313 -6.84 -23.93 25.94
C THR A 313 -5.44 -23.45 25.52
N MET A 314 -5.30 -22.80 24.35
CA MET A 314 -3.99 -22.51 23.74
C MET A 314 -3.52 -21.06 23.84
N GLU A 315 -4.41 -20.08 24.08
CA GLU A 315 -4.01 -18.68 24.33
C GLU A 315 -2.99 -18.56 25.50
N PRO A 316 -3.11 -19.32 26.61
CA PRO A 316 -2.09 -19.32 27.66
C PRO A 316 -0.68 -19.70 27.18
N LEU A 317 -0.54 -20.67 26.27
CA LEU A 317 0.75 -21.08 25.71
C LEU A 317 1.32 -19.98 24.79
N LEU A 318 0.49 -19.44 23.90
CA LEU A 318 0.90 -18.38 22.97
C LEU A 318 1.29 -17.09 23.71
N HIS A 319 0.59 -16.74 24.78
CA HIS A 319 0.90 -15.61 25.64
C HIS A 319 2.21 -15.83 26.43
N ALA A 320 2.42 -17.02 26.99
CA ALA A 320 3.65 -17.38 27.71
C ALA A 320 4.91 -17.29 26.82
N ALA A 321 4.83 -17.77 25.58
CA ALA A 321 5.88 -17.63 24.58
C ALA A 321 6.00 -16.18 24.05
N GLY A 322 4.91 -15.41 24.12
CA GLY A 322 4.75 -14.06 23.60
C GLY A 322 4.72 -14.03 22.08
N VAL A 323 3.73 -14.69 21.48
CA VAL A 323 3.40 -14.54 20.06
C VAL A 323 3.13 -13.07 19.75
N ASP A 324 3.83 -12.53 18.75
CA ASP A 324 3.72 -11.13 18.37
C ASP A 324 2.43 -10.84 17.61
N ILE A 325 2.10 -11.71 16.65
CA ILE A 325 0.97 -11.58 15.72
C ILE A 325 0.35 -12.95 15.47
N VAL A 326 -0.98 -12.99 15.41
CA VAL A 326 -1.80 -14.17 15.05
C VAL A 326 -2.58 -13.87 13.78
N PHE A 327 -2.52 -14.75 12.78
CA PHE A 327 -3.37 -14.68 11.58
C PHE A 327 -4.40 -15.81 11.53
N ALA A 328 -5.62 -15.48 11.12
CA ALA A 328 -6.73 -16.43 10.98
C ALA A 328 -7.59 -16.16 9.73
N GLY A 329 -8.19 -17.20 9.14
CA GLY A 329 -9.12 -17.12 8.01
C GLY A 329 -10.58 -17.18 8.48
N HIS A 330 -11.39 -18.02 7.82
CA HIS A 330 -12.74 -18.50 8.18
C HIS A 330 -13.86 -17.46 8.16
N VAL A 331 -13.61 -16.29 8.74
CA VAL A 331 -14.51 -15.15 8.64
C VAL A 331 -14.18 -14.42 7.35
N HIS A 332 -15.14 -14.41 6.42
CA HIS A 332 -14.99 -13.82 5.09
C HIS A 332 -14.97 -12.27 5.08
N ALA A 333 -14.13 -11.65 5.91
CA ALA A 333 -13.93 -10.22 6.03
C ALA A 333 -12.64 -9.91 6.82
N TYR A 334 -12.13 -8.68 6.72
CA TYR A 334 -10.90 -8.26 7.38
C TYR A 334 -11.16 -7.58 8.73
N GLU A 335 -10.52 -8.06 9.79
CA GLU A 335 -10.55 -7.44 11.13
C GLU A 335 -9.18 -7.51 11.82
N ARG A 336 -8.73 -6.39 12.41
CA ARG A 336 -7.48 -6.32 13.18
C ARG A 336 -7.72 -5.77 14.59
N SER A 337 -7.05 -6.39 15.57
CA SER A 337 -7.10 -5.98 16.97
C SER A 337 -5.93 -5.07 17.40
N LYS A 338 -6.02 -4.54 18.63
CA LYS A 338 -4.88 -4.17 19.48
C LYS A 338 -4.10 -5.44 19.88
N ARG A 339 -2.99 -5.29 20.60
CA ARG A 339 -2.49 -6.40 21.42
C ARG A 339 -3.56 -6.79 22.46
N VAL A 340 -3.91 -8.07 22.53
CA VAL A 340 -5.07 -8.59 23.27
C VAL A 340 -4.72 -9.90 23.98
N TYR A 341 -5.29 -10.09 25.18
CA TYR A 341 -5.24 -11.32 25.96
C TYR A 341 -6.52 -11.43 26.81
N LYS A 342 -7.13 -12.62 26.92
CA LYS A 342 -8.37 -12.86 27.71
C LYS A 342 -9.48 -11.81 27.49
N GLY A 343 -9.69 -11.41 26.22
CA GLY A 343 -10.71 -10.44 25.81
C GLY A 343 -10.43 -8.97 26.15
N LYS A 344 -9.24 -8.63 26.66
CA LYS A 344 -8.87 -7.27 27.07
C LYS A 344 -7.64 -6.78 26.32
N SER A 345 -7.52 -5.46 26.18
CA SER A 345 -6.30 -4.85 25.64
C SER A 345 -5.13 -5.11 26.60
N ASP A 346 -4.07 -5.73 26.10
CA ASP A 346 -2.92 -6.19 26.89
C ASP A 346 -1.62 -5.82 26.15
N PRO A 347 -0.68 -5.06 26.73
CA PRO A 347 0.56 -4.66 26.05
C PRO A 347 1.48 -5.82 25.64
N CYS A 348 1.33 -6.99 26.28
CA CYS A 348 2.13 -8.19 26.06
C CYS A 348 1.37 -9.30 25.30
N GLY A 349 0.07 -9.13 25.08
CA GLY A 349 -0.75 -9.96 24.19
C GLY A 349 -0.38 -9.89 22.71
N ALA A 350 -0.92 -10.81 21.91
CA ALA A 350 -0.69 -10.85 20.45
C ALA A 350 -1.57 -9.83 19.71
N VAL A 351 -1.12 -9.35 18.55
CA VAL A 351 -2.01 -8.67 17.59
C VAL A 351 -2.74 -9.73 16.77
N HIS A 352 -4.06 -9.80 16.85
CA HIS A 352 -4.85 -10.71 16.02
C HIS A 352 -5.30 -10.02 14.72
N VAL A 353 -5.22 -10.77 13.63
CA VAL A 353 -5.61 -10.36 12.28
C VAL A 353 -6.43 -11.47 11.64
N THR A 354 -7.72 -11.20 11.47
CA THR A 354 -8.66 -12.01 10.69
C THR A 354 -8.58 -11.56 9.23
N ILE A 355 -8.33 -12.49 8.32
CA ILE A 355 -7.99 -12.27 6.91
C ILE A 355 -8.54 -13.38 6.00
N GLY A 356 -9.80 -13.78 6.23
CA GLY A 356 -10.54 -14.74 5.40
C GLY A 356 -11.12 -14.13 4.11
N ASP A 357 -10.55 -13.01 3.65
CA ASP A 357 -11.04 -12.19 2.55
C ASP A 357 -10.30 -12.44 1.22
N GLY A 358 -9.56 -13.54 1.07
CA GLY A 358 -8.72 -13.79 -0.10
C GLY A 358 -9.46 -14.02 -1.43
N GLY A 359 -10.75 -14.38 -1.41
CA GLY A 359 -11.57 -14.45 -2.64
C GLY A 359 -12.58 -15.58 -2.74
N ASN A 360 -12.97 -16.21 -1.63
CA ASN A 360 -13.81 -17.40 -1.58
C ASN A 360 -15.11 -17.37 -2.42
N LYS A 361 -15.68 -18.56 -2.62
CA LYS A 361 -16.89 -18.80 -3.44
C LYS A 361 -18.20 -18.35 -2.78
N GLU A 362 -18.20 -18.04 -1.47
CA GLU A 362 -19.42 -17.93 -0.64
C GLU A 362 -19.81 -16.48 -0.35
N GLY A 363 -18.84 -15.58 -0.34
CA GLY A 363 -19.05 -14.13 -0.26
C GLY A 363 -18.77 -13.54 1.13
N LEU A 364 -18.76 -12.21 1.17
CA LEU A 364 -18.25 -11.43 2.30
C LEU A 364 -19.18 -11.44 3.53
N ALA A 365 -18.57 -11.50 4.71
CA ALA A 365 -19.23 -11.47 6.00
C ALA A 365 -19.56 -10.00 6.41
N ASN A 366 -20.61 -9.43 5.80
CA ASN A 366 -20.88 -7.98 5.81
C ASN A 366 -21.44 -7.37 7.12
N LYS A 367 -21.33 -8.02 8.29
CA LYS A 367 -21.97 -7.55 9.54
C LYS A 367 -21.06 -7.71 10.75
N TYR A 368 -20.80 -6.61 11.44
CA TYR A 368 -20.04 -6.58 12.69
C TYR A 368 -20.91 -6.19 13.89
N LYS A 369 -20.45 -6.52 15.10
CA LYS A 369 -21.00 -6.02 16.38
C LYS A 369 -20.88 -4.50 16.46
N ASP A 370 -21.94 -3.86 16.92
CA ASP A 370 -21.98 -2.42 17.21
C ASP A 370 -22.54 -2.20 18.63
N PRO A 371 -21.87 -1.42 19.51
CA PRO A 371 -20.55 -0.81 19.32
C PRO A 371 -19.42 -1.83 19.10
N SER A 372 -18.31 -1.37 18.51
CA SER A 372 -17.09 -2.16 18.35
C SER A 372 -16.52 -2.62 19.71
N PRO A 373 -16.11 -3.89 19.87
CA PRO A 373 -15.33 -4.32 21.04
C PRO A 373 -14.05 -3.50 21.18
N GLU A 374 -13.64 -3.18 22.41
CA GLU A 374 -12.54 -2.23 22.66
C GLU A 374 -11.18 -2.73 22.14
N TRP A 375 -11.00 -4.04 21.97
CA TRP A 375 -9.81 -4.62 21.36
C TRP A 375 -9.78 -4.50 19.83
N SER A 376 -10.92 -4.27 19.16
CA SER A 376 -10.99 -4.16 17.69
C SER A 376 -10.70 -2.73 17.23
N VAL A 377 -9.84 -2.56 16.22
CA VAL A 377 -9.37 -1.24 15.76
C VAL A 377 -9.53 -0.98 14.27
N PHE A 378 -9.59 -2.02 13.44
CA PHE A 378 -9.96 -1.89 12.03
C PHE A 378 -10.84 -3.06 11.60
N ARG A 379 -11.89 -2.77 10.81
CA ARG A 379 -12.87 -3.76 10.32
C ARG A 379 -13.39 -3.31 8.95
N GLU A 380 -13.22 -4.13 7.91
CA GLU A 380 -13.78 -3.89 6.57
C GLU A 380 -14.31 -5.21 5.99
N ALA A 381 -15.36 -5.15 5.16
CA ALA A 381 -15.94 -6.31 4.49
C ALA A 381 -15.82 -6.10 2.97
N SER A 382 -14.62 -6.36 2.47
CA SER A 382 -14.19 -6.33 1.08
C SER A 382 -13.18 -7.45 0.88
N PHE A 383 -12.99 -7.95 -0.34
CA PHE A 383 -11.95 -8.95 -0.61
C PHE A 383 -10.56 -8.29 -0.63
N GLY A 384 -9.49 -9.00 -0.29
CA GLY A 384 -8.18 -8.39 -0.04
C GLY A 384 -7.03 -9.37 0.21
N HIS A 385 -5.91 -8.82 0.67
CA HIS A 385 -4.68 -9.52 1.08
C HIS A 385 -3.83 -8.64 1.99
N GLY A 386 -2.89 -9.25 2.71
CA GLY A 386 -1.98 -8.57 3.63
C GLY A 386 -0.52 -8.69 3.22
N GLU A 387 0.26 -7.67 3.58
CA GLU A 387 1.70 -7.59 3.47
C GLU A 387 2.28 -7.36 4.89
N LEU A 388 3.06 -8.32 5.40
CA LEU A 388 3.86 -8.16 6.61
C LEU A 388 5.33 -8.03 6.22
N LYS A 389 5.86 -6.80 6.23
CA LYS A 389 7.27 -6.50 5.99
C LYS A 389 7.99 -6.39 7.33
N ILE A 390 8.72 -7.44 7.72
CA ILE A 390 9.50 -7.48 8.96
C ILE A 390 10.87 -6.87 8.67
N VAL A 391 11.16 -5.71 9.26
CA VAL A 391 12.27 -4.83 8.85
C VAL A 391 13.55 -5.11 9.64
N ASN A 392 13.42 -5.46 10.91
CA ASN A 392 14.51 -5.87 11.79
C ASN A 392 13.95 -6.63 13.02
N SER A 393 14.81 -6.99 13.97
CA SER A 393 14.45 -7.69 15.22
C SER A 393 13.48 -6.97 16.15
N SER A 394 13.15 -5.70 15.90
CA SER A 394 12.28 -4.87 16.74
C SER A 394 11.03 -4.34 16.06
N HIS A 395 11.06 -4.09 14.74
CA HIS A 395 9.96 -3.44 14.02
C HIS A 395 9.52 -4.20 12.75
N ALA A 396 8.21 -4.38 12.62
CA ALA A 396 7.54 -4.89 11.43
C ALA A 396 6.42 -3.93 11.01
N PHE A 397 6.19 -3.84 9.70
CA PHE A 397 5.11 -3.06 9.12
C PHE A 397 4.06 -4.00 8.56
N TRP A 398 2.83 -3.89 9.05
CA TRP A 398 1.65 -4.57 8.50
C TRP A 398 0.87 -3.60 7.62
N SER A 399 0.38 -4.08 6.48
CA SER A 399 -0.69 -3.40 5.74
C SER A 399 -1.62 -4.38 5.04
N TRP A 400 -2.91 -4.08 5.06
CA TRP A 400 -3.94 -4.82 4.35
C TRP A 400 -4.49 -4.01 3.16
N HIS A 401 -4.67 -4.70 2.05
CA HIS A 401 -4.98 -4.17 0.74
C HIS A 401 -6.25 -4.83 0.18
N ARG A 402 -7.32 -4.04 0.07
CA ARG A 402 -8.56 -4.48 -0.57
C ARG A 402 -8.44 -4.51 -2.09
N ASN A 403 -9.28 -5.35 -2.71
CA ASN A 403 -9.24 -5.73 -4.12
C ASN A 403 -10.56 -5.39 -4.87
N ASP A 404 -11.60 -4.92 -4.15
CA ASP A 404 -12.93 -4.53 -4.67
C ASP A 404 -12.89 -3.50 -5.83
N ASP A 405 -11.81 -2.71 -5.92
CA ASP A 405 -11.65 -1.59 -6.85
C ASP A 405 -10.84 -1.95 -8.12
N ASP A 406 -10.67 -3.24 -8.43
CA ASP A 406 -9.76 -3.78 -9.48
C ASP A 406 -8.27 -3.41 -9.29
N GLU A 407 -7.90 -2.84 -8.15
CA GLU A 407 -6.56 -2.36 -7.80
C GLU A 407 -6.29 -2.67 -6.30
N PRO A 408 -5.05 -2.96 -5.87
CA PRO A 408 -4.71 -3.25 -4.47
C PRO A 408 -4.68 -1.98 -3.61
N VAL A 409 -5.84 -1.54 -3.14
CA VAL A 409 -6.01 -0.32 -2.34
C VAL A 409 -5.69 -0.64 -0.88
N ARG A 410 -4.58 -0.08 -0.36
CA ARG A 410 -4.23 -0.17 1.06
C ARG A 410 -5.28 0.55 1.92
N SER A 411 -6.10 -0.21 2.63
CA SER A 411 -7.17 0.29 3.51
C SER A 411 -6.69 0.43 4.96
N ASP A 412 -5.79 -0.46 5.41
CA ASP A 412 -5.28 -0.49 6.78
C ASP A 412 -3.77 -0.67 6.81
N GLN A 413 -3.11 -0.08 7.81
CA GLN A 413 -1.67 -0.19 8.03
C GLN A 413 -1.28 0.14 9.47
N VAL A 414 -0.28 -0.56 10.01
CA VAL A 414 0.23 -0.34 11.38
C VAL A 414 1.69 -0.79 11.50
N TRP A 415 2.47 -0.05 12.29
CA TRP A 415 3.77 -0.51 12.78
C TRP A 415 3.58 -1.35 14.04
N ILE A 416 4.14 -2.55 14.03
CA ILE A 416 4.13 -3.49 15.16
C ILE A 416 5.56 -3.57 15.70
N THR A 417 5.70 -3.43 17.02
CA THR A 417 6.97 -3.60 17.73
C THR A 417 7.01 -4.99 18.38
N SER A 418 8.12 -5.71 18.26
CA SER A 418 8.28 -7.06 18.83
C SER A 418 8.17 -7.04 20.37
N LEU A 419 7.57 -8.09 20.93
CA LEU A 419 7.44 -8.36 22.36
C LEU A 419 8.78 -8.66 23.05
N VAL A 420 9.87 -8.78 22.30
CA VAL A 420 11.24 -8.77 22.82
C VAL A 420 11.70 -7.34 23.09
N SER A 421 11.41 -6.42 22.18
CA SER A 421 11.77 -4.99 22.27
C SER A 421 10.81 -4.14 23.11
N SER A 422 9.58 -4.57 23.37
CA SER A 422 8.58 -3.78 24.12
C SER A 422 8.73 -3.80 25.65
N GLY A 423 9.82 -4.38 26.19
CA GLY A 423 10.02 -4.53 27.64
C GLY A 423 9.27 -5.71 28.27
N CYS A 424 8.15 -6.16 27.67
CA CYS A 424 7.36 -7.33 28.08
C CYS A 424 8.15 -8.64 28.28
N ALA A 425 9.40 -8.74 27.81
CA ALA A 425 10.26 -9.89 27.99
C ALA A 425 10.95 -9.95 29.38
N ALA A 426 10.92 -8.86 30.15
CA ALA A 426 11.54 -8.77 31.47
C ALA A 426 10.49 -8.77 32.61
N GLN A 427 10.92 -9.22 33.79
CA GLN A 427 10.17 -9.33 35.05
C GLN A 427 8.90 -10.20 35.03
N GLU A 428 7.82 -9.86 34.32
CA GLU A 428 6.51 -10.55 34.50
C GLU A 428 6.48 -11.98 33.95
N ARG A 429 7.24 -12.30 32.91
CA ARG A 429 7.13 -13.59 32.21
C ARG A 429 7.86 -14.78 32.84
N LYS A 430 8.37 -14.69 34.07
CA LYS A 430 9.05 -15.83 34.70
C LYS A 430 8.06 -16.95 35.05
N GLU A 431 7.04 -16.64 35.85
CA GLU A 431 5.96 -17.57 36.22
C GLU A 431 5.11 -17.97 35.00
N ALA A 432 4.78 -17.00 34.14
CA ALA A 432 4.00 -17.29 32.92
C ALA A 432 4.69 -18.30 32.00
N ARG A 433 6.03 -18.30 31.91
CA ARG A 433 6.77 -19.31 31.14
C ARG A 433 6.78 -20.68 31.80
N GLU A 434 6.54 -20.82 33.11
CA GLU A 434 6.50 -22.14 33.76
C GLU A 434 5.42 -23.05 33.17
N ILE A 435 4.34 -22.51 32.56
CA ILE A 435 3.35 -23.32 31.83
C ILE A 435 3.94 -24.10 30.64
N LEU A 436 5.06 -23.63 30.06
CA LEU A 436 5.77 -24.30 28.97
C LEU A 436 6.70 -25.42 29.48
N TRP A 437 7.19 -25.32 30.71
CA TRP A 437 8.10 -26.30 31.35
C TRP A 437 7.42 -27.20 32.40
N SER A 438 6.17 -26.93 32.78
CA SER A 438 5.41 -27.73 33.74
C SER A 438 5.11 -29.13 33.16
N LYS A 439 5.33 -30.18 33.97
CA LYS A 439 4.99 -31.55 33.57
C LYS A 439 3.47 -31.77 33.57
N LEU A 440 2.98 -32.51 32.57
CA LEU A 440 1.70 -33.20 32.71
C LEU A 440 1.81 -34.29 33.80
N PRO A 441 0.74 -34.56 34.57
CA PRO A 441 0.75 -35.57 35.63
C PRO A 441 0.66 -36.99 35.04
N GLY A 442 1.79 -37.55 34.61
CA GLY A 442 1.87 -38.94 34.14
C GLY A 442 3.29 -39.49 33.93
N ASP A 443 4.15 -38.77 33.23
CA ASP A 443 5.34 -39.40 32.63
C ASP A 443 6.57 -39.56 33.55
N PRO A 444 7.20 -40.75 33.55
CA PRO A 444 8.48 -40.98 34.22
C PRO A 444 9.64 -40.32 33.45
N PHE A 445 10.69 -39.96 34.18
CA PHE A 445 11.91 -39.37 33.61
C PHE A 445 12.64 -40.33 32.65
N PRO A 446 13.04 -39.88 31.44
CA PRO A 446 14.31 -40.28 30.88
C PRO A 446 15.44 -39.77 31.80
N LEU A 447 16.39 -40.63 32.17
CA LEU A 447 17.52 -40.21 33.00
C LEU A 447 18.45 -39.25 32.23
N ASN A 448 19.15 -38.40 32.99
CA ASN A 448 20.13 -37.42 32.51
C ASN A 448 21.07 -37.96 31.42
N LEU A 449 21.04 -37.31 30.25
CA LEU A 449 22.16 -37.27 29.31
C LEU A 449 22.76 -35.85 29.33
N PRO A 450 24.08 -35.67 29.53
CA PRO A 450 24.65 -34.34 29.71
C PRO A 450 24.59 -33.44 28.47
N LEU A 451 24.57 -32.12 28.72
CA LEU A 451 24.77 -31.09 27.70
C LEU A 451 26.11 -31.28 26.97
N GLY A 452 26.07 -31.76 25.72
CA GLY A 452 27.30 -31.84 24.91
C GLY A 452 27.35 -32.79 23.71
N LEU A 453 26.27 -32.99 22.93
CA LEU A 453 26.36 -33.84 21.71
C LEU A 453 25.45 -33.47 20.51
N PHE A 454 25.08 -32.20 20.35
CA PHE A 454 24.33 -31.70 19.18
C PHE A 454 25.17 -30.80 18.23
N SER A 455 26.35 -31.27 17.82
CA SER A 455 27.14 -30.64 16.75
C SER A 455 27.77 -31.64 15.75
N ALA A 456 27.53 -32.94 15.92
CA ALA A 456 28.25 -34.01 15.22
C ALA A 456 27.36 -34.91 14.32
N ALA A 457 26.21 -34.40 13.85
CA ALA A 457 25.25 -35.15 13.03
C ALA A 457 25.12 -34.67 11.56
N ARG A 458 26.09 -33.89 11.04
CA ARG A 458 26.15 -33.50 9.60
C ARG A 458 27.45 -33.94 8.91
N ARG A 459 27.84 -35.23 9.02
CA ARG A 459 28.92 -35.86 8.20
C ARG A 459 28.97 -37.39 8.29
N LYS A 460 28.22 -38.10 7.42
CA LYS A 460 28.57 -39.39 6.77
C LYS A 460 27.33 -40.06 6.14
N GLN A 461 27.18 -39.97 4.82
CA GLN A 461 26.72 -41.10 4.01
C GLN A 461 27.13 -40.94 2.55
N SER A 462 28.10 -41.75 2.14
CA SER A 462 28.61 -41.91 0.77
C SER A 462 29.38 -43.22 0.76
N ILE A 463 29.18 -44.08 -0.27
CA ILE A 463 29.56 -45.51 -0.27
C ILE A 463 28.64 -46.31 0.70
N GLY A 464 28.08 -47.48 0.37
CA GLY A 464 28.09 -48.23 -0.89
C GLY A 464 27.81 -49.72 -0.64
N GLU A 465 26.97 -50.32 -1.49
CA GLU A 465 26.81 -51.77 -1.75
C GLU A 465 26.20 -52.75 -0.69
N LEU A 466 25.04 -53.32 -1.11
CA LEU A 466 24.69 -54.76 -1.15
C LEU A 466 24.45 -55.63 0.12
N ASN A 467 23.22 -56.20 0.13
CA ASN A 467 22.85 -57.64 0.19
C ASN A 467 22.00 -58.23 1.36
N GLN A 468 20.85 -58.78 0.95
CA GLN A 468 20.13 -59.99 1.42
C GLN A 468 19.26 -60.05 2.70
N LEU A 469 17.96 -60.35 2.47
CA LEU A 469 17.08 -61.38 3.12
C LEU A 469 16.90 -61.33 4.67
N ARG A 470 15.68 -61.49 5.25
CA ARG A 470 14.59 -62.42 4.89
C ARG A 470 13.24 -62.09 5.58
N VAL A 471 12.16 -62.72 5.08
CA VAL A 471 10.74 -62.62 5.51
C VAL A 471 10.44 -63.31 6.86
N TYR A 472 9.47 -62.78 7.64
CA TYR A 472 8.49 -63.59 8.41
C TYR A 472 7.10 -62.91 8.50
N LYS A 473 6.07 -63.60 9.02
CA LYS A 473 4.63 -63.32 8.82
C LYS A 473 3.79 -63.25 10.12
N ASN A 474 2.69 -62.49 10.04
CA ASN A 474 1.38 -62.65 10.72
C ASN A 474 1.25 -62.59 12.25
N SER A 475 0.26 -61.82 12.72
CA SER A 475 -0.90 -62.30 13.49
C SER A 475 -2.07 -61.30 13.46
N LYS A 476 -3.30 -61.75 13.81
CA LYS A 476 -4.56 -60.96 13.78
C LYS A 476 -5.16 -60.83 15.20
N PHE A 477 -6.02 -59.83 15.40
CA PHE A 477 -7.26 -59.96 16.21
C PHE A 477 -8.42 -59.15 15.58
N LEU A 478 -9.65 -59.25 16.11
CA LEU A 478 -10.91 -59.00 15.36
C LEU A 478 -12.01 -58.25 16.14
N CYS A 479 -12.74 -57.39 15.41
CA CYS A 479 -14.18 -57.04 15.47
C CYS A 479 -14.88 -56.44 16.72
N PHE A 480 -15.41 -55.21 16.55
CA PHE A 480 -16.86 -54.82 16.38
C PHE A 480 -17.98 -55.46 17.27
N PRO A 481 -19.20 -54.85 17.39
CA PRO A 481 -19.57 -53.48 17.86
C PRO A 481 -20.91 -53.43 18.67
N GLN A 482 -21.45 -52.23 18.97
CA GLN A 482 -22.92 -51.99 18.94
C GLN A 482 -23.34 -50.49 18.89
N LEU A 483 -24.61 -50.21 18.55
CA LEU A 483 -25.19 -48.87 18.29
C LEU A 483 -26.38 -48.52 19.20
N ARG A 484 -26.70 -47.23 19.36
CA ARG A 484 -28.09 -46.68 19.39
C ARG A 484 -28.14 -45.16 19.11
N TYR A 485 -29.34 -44.55 19.12
CA TYR A 485 -29.70 -43.46 18.19
C TYR A 485 -30.83 -42.53 18.74
N LYS A 486 -30.75 -41.20 18.53
CA LYS A 486 -31.82 -40.15 18.68
C LYS A 486 -32.36 -39.88 20.12
N GLN A 487 -33.07 -38.77 20.47
CA GLN A 487 -33.64 -37.62 19.70
C GLN A 487 -33.71 -36.28 20.51
N PHE A 488 -34.23 -35.22 19.90
CA PHE A 488 -34.35 -33.80 20.35
C PHE A 488 -35.37 -33.49 21.49
N GLN A 489 -35.05 -32.48 22.31
CA GLN A 489 -35.81 -31.23 22.68
C GLN A 489 -35.28 -30.70 24.04
N LEU A 490 -35.49 -29.48 24.56
CA LEU A 490 -35.72 -28.07 24.18
C LEU A 490 -36.12 -27.36 25.53
N ILE A 491 -35.97 -26.03 25.66
CA ILE A 491 -36.51 -25.14 26.75
C ILE A 491 -35.62 -24.81 27.99
N GLU A 492 -35.33 -23.49 28.09
CA GLU A 492 -35.16 -22.54 29.22
C GLU A 492 -34.87 -22.97 30.68
N THR A 493 -33.93 -22.26 31.36
CA THR A 493 -34.19 -21.34 32.52
C THR A 493 -32.92 -20.66 33.08
N ILE A 494 -33.07 -19.55 33.85
CA ILE A 494 -32.01 -18.82 34.59
C ILE A 494 -32.51 -18.47 36.01
N PRO A 495 -31.77 -18.83 37.08
CA PRO A 495 -31.46 -17.91 38.21
C PRO A 495 -30.11 -18.22 38.94
N GLU A 496 -29.59 -17.46 39.92
CA GLU A 496 -29.35 -16.00 40.12
C GLU A 496 -28.48 -15.77 41.40
N PHE A 497 -27.86 -14.58 41.56
CA PHE A 497 -27.32 -13.99 42.83
C PHE A 497 -26.10 -14.69 43.52
N MET A 498 -25.31 -14.15 44.49
CA MET A 498 -24.91 -12.81 45.04
C MET A 498 -23.73 -13.06 46.06
N VAL A 499 -22.93 -12.14 46.64
CA VAL A 499 -22.45 -10.74 46.45
C VAL A 499 -21.40 -10.39 47.56
N ARG A 500 -20.86 -9.14 47.61
CA ARG A 500 -19.96 -8.48 48.62
C ARG A 500 -18.44 -8.65 48.38
N LEU A 501 -17.57 -7.60 48.38
CA LEU A 501 -17.32 -6.40 49.25
C LEU A 501 -16.40 -6.72 50.47
N ALA A 502 -15.43 -5.90 50.92
CA ALA A 502 -14.82 -4.65 50.42
C ALA A 502 -13.59 -4.22 51.30
N MET A 503 -12.94 -3.08 50.97
CA MET A 503 -12.02 -2.27 51.82
C MET A 503 -10.64 -2.91 52.14
N ALA A 504 -9.56 -2.21 52.52
CA ALA A 504 -9.04 -0.83 52.36
C ALA A 504 -7.53 -0.85 52.82
N ASP A 505 -6.69 0.19 52.93
CA ASP A 505 -6.81 1.66 52.83
C ASP A 505 -5.47 2.30 52.35
N ASN A 506 -5.04 3.46 52.90
CA ASN A 506 -3.80 4.20 52.58
C ASN A 506 -2.52 3.63 53.24
N GLY A 507 -1.35 3.99 52.69
CA GLY A 507 -0.02 3.84 53.33
C GLY A 507 1.05 4.65 52.60
N SER A 508 1.94 5.36 53.32
CA SER A 508 2.75 6.45 52.72
C SER A 508 4.17 6.59 53.27
N VAL A 509 5.11 6.91 52.36
CA VAL A 509 6.26 7.83 52.55
C VAL A 509 7.51 7.32 53.31
N ASN A 510 8.68 7.63 52.72
CA ASN A 510 10.07 7.64 53.26
C ASN A 510 10.76 6.31 53.64
N ASP A 511 12.10 6.24 53.69
CA ASP A 511 13.18 6.82 52.84
C ASP A 511 14.54 6.16 53.23
N ASP A 512 15.62 6.58 52.56
CA ASP A 512 16.97 6.83 53.08
C ASP A 512 18.06 5.72 53.11
N THR A 513 19.25 6.16 52.69
CA THR A 513 20.60 5.54 52.76
C THR A 513 20.89 4.25 51.96
N ASN A 514 22.09 4.03 51.40
CA ASN A 514 23.31 4.84 51.44
C ASN A 514 24.11 4.78 50.13
N ASP A 515 24.86 5.85 49.83
CA ASP A 515 25.65 6.05 48.61
C ASP A 515 27.16 6.07 48.92
N GLN A 516 28.02 5.77 47.92
CA GLN A 516 29.26 6.52 47.63
C GLN A 516 30.17 5.94 46.52
N ASN A 517 30.78 6.86 45.75
CA ASN A 517 32.03 6.74 44.96
C ASN A 517 31.94 5.88 43.66
N SER A 518 32.25 6.36 42.44
CA SER A 518 33.00 7.57 42.00
C SER A 518 32.57 8.05 40.57
N PRO A 519 33.34 8.94 39.91
CA PRO A 519 32.96 10.31 39.53
C PRO A 519 32.06 10.46 38.27
N PRO A 520 31.47 11.64 38.02
CA PRO A 520 30.53 11.84 36.91
C PRO A 520 31.19 11.92 35.53
N LEU A 521 30.56 11.27 34.55
CA LEU A 521 30.76 11.53 33.11
C LEU A 521 29.71 12.55 32.64
N GLU A 522 30.13 13.56 31.89
CA GLU A 522 29.21 14.52 31.28
C GLU A 522 28.36 13.86 30.18
N ILE A 523 27.08 13.61 30.49
CA ILE A 523 26.11 13.17 29.47
C ILE A 523 25.72 14.38 28.63
N VAL A 524 26.36 14.51 27.47
CA VAL A 524 25.89 15.41 26.40
C VAL A 524 24.50 14.95 25.96
N LYS A 525 23.47 15.71 26.34
CA LYS A 525 22.08 15.49 25.92
C LYS A 525 21.91 15.76 24.42
N ASN A 526 22.17 14.74 23.59
CA ASN A 526 21.55 14.67 22.27
C ASN A 526 20.10 14.19 22.43
N GLU A 527 19.18 15.12 22.64
CA GLU A 527 17.73 14.86 22.50
C GLU A 527 17.35 14.83 21.01
N THR A 528 17.76 13.77 20.29
CA THR A 528 17.20 13.46 18.97
C THR A 528 15.71 13.15 19.11
N SER A 529 14.86 13.90 18.43
CA SER A 529 13.41 13.80 18.65
C SER A 529 12.81 12.56 17.98
N VAL A 530 11.57 12.25 18.37
CA VAL A 530 10.76 11.20 17.73
C VAL A 530 10.50 11.54 16.24
N GLU A 531 10.49 12.82 15.86
CA GLU A 531 10.38 13.22 14.44
C GLU A 531 11.66 12.94 13.65
N ASP A 532 12.86 13.13 14.24
CA ASP A 532 14.12 12.79 13.56
C ASP A 532 14.24 11.27 13.34
N ILE A 533 13.87 10.46 14.34
CA ILE A 533 13.80 8.99 14.22
C ILE A 533 12.75 8.56 13.18
N SER A 534 11.58 9.22 13.17
CA SER A 534 10.55 8.97 12.15
C SER A 534 11.03 9.33 10.74
N ARG A 535 11.81 10.41 10.58
CA ARG A 535 12.43 10.80 9.30
C ARG A 535 13.48 9.80 8.85
N GLU A 536 14.32 9.32 9.77
CA GLU A 536 15.32 8.28 9.55
C GLU A 536 14.71 6.95 9.09
N VAL A 537 13.59 6.53 9.68
CA VAL A 537 12.82 5.36 9.23
C VAL A 537 12.22 5.60 7.84
N GLN A 538 11.70 6.80 7.55
CA GLN A 538 11.16 7.15 6.23
C GLN A 538 12.25 7.15 5.13
N ASP A 539 13.44 7.67 5.43
CA ASP A 539 14.62 7.62 4.56
C ASP A 539 15.03 6.16 4.27
N THR A 540 15.02 5.31 5.31
CA THR A 540 15.37 3.88 5.20
C THR A 540 14.35 3.08 4.37
N LEU A 541 13.06 3.41 4.46
CA LEU A 541 12.02 2.76 3.66
C LEU A 541 12.09 3.17 2.18
N THR A 542 12.37 4.45 1.91
CA THR A 542 12.43 4.99 0.54
C THR A 542 13.69 4.55 -0.21
N LEU A 543 14.80 4.32 0.50
CA LEU A 543 15.97 3.58 0.00
C LEU A 543 15.64 2.22 -0.64
N SER A 544 14.53 1.57 -0.25
CA SER A 544 14.10 0.28 -0.85
C SER A 544 13.23 0.41 -2.11
N GLN A 545 12.79 1.62 -2.49
CA GLN A 545 11.92 1.83 -3.66
C GLN A 545 12.73 2.21 -4.91
N ARG A 546 12.68 1.39 -5.97
CA ARG A 546 13.37 1.67 -7.24
C ARG A 546 12.58 2.57 -8.17
N HIS A 547 13.09 3.78 -8.41
CA HIS A 547 12.48 4.80 -9.25
C HIS A 547 13.19 4.92 -10.61
N LYS A 548 13.05 3.90 -11.47
CA LYS A 548 13.76 3.74 -12.77
C LYS A 548 13.75 4.93 -13.76
N PHE A 549 12.97 5.97 -13.52
CA PHE A 549 13.08 7.27 -14.19
C PHE A 549 13.99 8.24 -13.43
N TRP A 550 13.68 8.53 -12.16
CA TRP A 550 14.42 9.47 -11.31
C TRP A 550 15.86 9.02 -10.99
N GLU A 551 16.12 7.71 -10.97
CA GLU A 551 17.47 7.12 -10.93
C GLU A 551 18.35 7.54 -12.14
N THR A 552 17.75 8.10 -13.19
CA THR A 552 18.44 8.58 -14.41
C THR A 552 18.38 10.10 -14.57
N GLN A 553 18.07 10.84 -13.51
CA GLN A 553 17.93 12.31 -13.52
C GLN A 553 18.90 12.97 -12.52
N PRO A 554 19.34 14.22 -12.77
CA PRO A 554 20.12 15.01 -11.83
C PRO A 554 19.24 15.46 -10.66
N VAL A 555 18.92 14.53 -9.76
CA VAL A 555 18.26 14.78 -8.48
C VAL A 555 19.07 14.10 -7.38
N GLY A 556 18.96 14.59 -6.14
CA GLY A 556 19.47 13.86 -4.99
C GLY A 556 18.87 12.45 -4.97
N GLN A 557 19.71 11.42 -4.85
CA GLN A 557 19.28 10.04 -4.81
C GLN A 557 19.18 9.58 -3.35
N PHE A 558 18.29 8.63 -3.02
CA PHE A 558 18.17 8.13 -1.65
C PHE A 558 19.48 7.52 -1.12
N LYS A 559 20.32 6.96 -1.99
CA LYS A 559 21.67 6.47 -1.68
C LYS A 559 22.72 7.58 -1.40
N ASP A 560 22.43 8.83 -1.77
CA ASP A 560 23.28 10.00 -1.53
C ASP A 560 22.90 10.73 -0.23
N LEU A 561 21.81 10.29 0.44
CA LEU A 561 21.39 10.86 1.72
C LEU A 561 22.51 10.70 2.76
N ARG A 562 22.80 11.80 3.46
CA ARG A 562 23.81 11.90 4.53
C ARG A 562 25.27 11.82 4.07
N ASP A 563 25.56 11.71 2.77
CA ASP A 563 26.92 11.89 2.27
C ASP A 563 27.32 13.38 2.29
N ALA A 564 27.82 13.81 3.45
CA ALA A 564 28.29 15.17 3.69
C ALA A 564 29.58 15.53 2.92
N SER A 565 30.19 14.59 2.18
CA SER A 565 31.31 14.90 1.29
C SER A 565 30.88 15.53 -0.04
N LEU A 566 29.60 15.35 -0.43
CA LEU A 566 29.06 15.88 -1.68
C LEU A 566 28.89 17.42 -1.61
N PRO A 567 29.23 18.15 -2.68
CA PRO A 567 29.06 19.60 -2.73
C PRO A 567 27.58 20.00 -2.75
N GLU A 568 27.30 21.19 -2.21
CA GLU A 568 26.04 21.89 -2.42
C GLU A 568 26.06 22.59 -3.78
N GLY A 569 24.90 22.78 -4.40
CA GLY A 569 24.81 23.40 -5.73
C GLY A 569 24.40 22.42 -6.84
N PRO A 570 24.68 22.74 -8.12
CA PRO A 570 24.33 21.91 -9.27
C PRO A 570 24.87 20.47 -9.19
N ILE A 571 24.08 19.51 -9.69
CA ILE A 571 24.43 18.08 -9.70
C ILE A 571 25.14 17.71 -11.01
N GLU A 572 24.62 18.25 -12.12
CA GLU A 572 25.21 18.24 -13.46
C GLU A 572 25.50 19.69 -13.87
N ALA A 573 26.68 19.93 -14.45
CA ALA A 573 27.06 21.24 -14.95
C ALA A 573 26.23 21.64 -16.20
N PRO A 574 25.94 22.93 -16.42
CA PRO A 574 25.36 23.42 -17.66
C PRO A 574 26.14 22.95 -18.90
N THR A 575 25.44 22.39 -19.89
CA THR A 575 26.03 22.05 -21.20
C THR A 575 25.83 23.21 -22.18
N PRO A 576 26.64 23.34 -23.24
CA PRO A 576 26.40 24.34 -24.28
C PRO A 576 24.99 24.21 -24.88
N ILE A 577 24.30 25.31 -25.14
CA ILE A 577 22.93 25.31 -25.70
C ILE A 577 22.88 24.56 -27.05
N SER A 578 23.99 24.54 -27.80
CA SER A 578 24.17 23.75 -29.03
C SER A 578 24.11 22.22 -28.84
N GLU A 579 24.37 21.73 -27.63
CA GLU A 579 24.28 20.30 -27.26
C GLU A 579 22.90 19.94 -26.68
N VAL A 580 22.13 20.94 -26.22
CA VAL A 580 20.72 20.75 -25.85
C VAL A 580 19.94 20.31 -27.09
N LYS A 581 19.10 19.28 -26.95
CA LYS A 581 18.33 18.73 -28.07
C LYS A 581 17.35 19.78 -28.62
N GLN A 582 17.61 20.26 -29.83
CA GLN A 582 16.78 21.27 -30.51
C GLN A 582 15.39 20.73 -30.88
N GLU A 583 15.31 19.47 -31.29
CA GLU A 583 14.05 18.79 -31.67
C GLU A 583 13.27 18.23 -30.44
N PRO A 584 11.93 18.33 -30.41
CA PRO A 584 11.09 17.76 -29.35
C PRO A 584 11.33 16.26 -29.08
N TYR A 585 11.02 15.79 -27.87
CA TYR A 585 11.06 14.34 -27.58
C TYR A 585 9.97 13.56 -28.34
N ASN A 586 10.28 12.32 -28.70
CA ASN A 586 9.38 11.52 -29.54
C ASN A 586 8.14 11.07 -28.75
N LEU A 587 6.95 11.39 -29.28
CA LEU A 587 5.67 10.83 -28.85
C LEU A 587 5.28 9.63 -29.73
N PRO A 588 4.42 8.70 -29.26
CA PRO A 588 3.83 7.68 -30.11
C PRO A 588 3.02 8.32 -31.24
N ASN A 589 3.05 7.74 -32.45
CA ASN A 589 2.58 8.38 -33.69
C ASN A 589 1.16 8.98 -33.67
N LEU A 590 0.27 8.49 -32.80
CA LEU A 590 -1.10 8.98 -32.60
C LEU A 590 -1.19 10.35 -31.90
N TYR A 591 -0.11 10.83 -31.30
CA TYR A 591 -0.07 12.06 -30.50
C TYR A 591 0.88 13.10 -31.09
N GLU A 592 0.64 14.36 -30.75
CA GLU A 592 1.45 15.53 -31.11
C GLU A 592 1.63 16.45 -29.91
N TRP A 593 2.77 17.15 -29.86
CA TRP A 593 2.97 18.25 -28.91
C TRP A 593 2.16 19.45 -29.32
N VAL A 594 1.69 20.21 -28.34
CA VAL A 594 1.16 21.56 -28.54
C VAL A 594 1.74 22.48 -27.47
N THR A 595 1.92 23.76 -27.80
CA THR A 595 2.17 24.81 -26.83
C THR A 595 0.82 25.43 -26.47
N CYS A 596 0.44 25.39 -25.20
CA CYS A 596 -0.87 25.84 -24.73
C CYS A 596 -0.82 27.33 -24.40
N ASP A 597 -1.28 28.17 -25.32
CA ASP A 597 -1.43 29.60 -25.05
C ASP A 597 -2.63 29.86 -24.13
N MET A 598 -2.38 30.27 -22.89
CA MET A 598 -3.45 30.50 -21.89
C MET A 598 -4.17 31.85 -22.06
N ASP A 599 -3.71 32.70 -22.99
CA ASP A 599 -4.48 33.86 -23.43
C ASP A 599 -5.70 33.42 -24.27
N SER A 600 -5.54 32.37 -25.10
CA SER A 600 -6.64 31.77 -25.87
C SER A 600 -7.71 31.21 -24.93
N GLU A 601 -8.94 31.73 -25.03
CA GLU A 601 -10.06 31.30 -24.18
C GLU A 601 -10.42 29.82 -24.41
N ASP A 602 -10.36 29.35 -25.66
CA ASP A 602 -10.56 27.93 -26.00
C ASP A 602 -9.49 27.03 -25.36
N THR A 603 -8.21 27.43 -25.46
CA THR A 603 -7.10 26.65 -24.90
C THR A 603 -7.12 26.67 -23.37
N CYS A 604 -7.43 27.82 -22.76
CA CYS A 604 -7.64 27.93 -21.32
C CYS A 604 -8.84 27.08 -20.85
N ALA A 605 -9.91 27.00 -21.64
CA ALA A 605 -11.05 26.14 -21.37
C ALA A 605 -10.72 24.64 -21.53
N GLU A 606 -9.90 24.25 -22.51
CA GLU A 606 -9.42 22.87 -22.63
C GLU A 606 -8.50 22.46 -21.48
N VAL A 607 -7.58 23.33 -21.05
CA VAL A 607 -6.68 23.08 -19.91
C VAL A 607 -7.49 22.99 -18.62
N TYR A 608 -8.44 23.91 -18.38
CA TYR A 608 -9.43 23.83 -17.31
C TYR A 608 -10.17 22.48 -17.32
N ASN A 609 -10.76 22.12 -18.46
CA ASN A 609 -11.51 20.86 -18.61
C ASN A 609 -10.65 19.61 -18.46
N LEU A 610 -9.37 19.65 -18.83
CA LEU A 610 -8.42 18.57 -18.55
C LEU A 610 -8.20 18.44 -17.04
N LEU A 611 -7.87 19.54 -16.35
CA LEU A 611 -7.55 19.55 -14.93
C LEU A 611 -8.76 19.15 -14.07
N THR A 612 -9.90 19.83 -14.22
CA THR A 612 -11.13 19.58 -13.44
C THR A 612 -11.72 18.17 -13.64
N ASN A 613 -11.25 17.40 -14.63
CA ASN A 613 -11.64 15.99 -14.83
C ASN A 613 -10.52 14.96 -14.58
N ASN A 614 -9.25 15.36 -14.51
CA ASN A 614 -8.11 14.41 -14.51
C ASN A 614 -6.95 14.78 -13.57
N TYR A 615 -7.03 15.89 -12.83
CA TYR A 615 -6.00 16.30 -11.88
C TYR A 615 -6.15 15.60 -10.52
N VAL A 616 -5.50 16.14 -9.48
CA VAL A 616 -5.48 15.57 -8.13
C VAL A 616 -6.86 15.55 -7.49
N GLU A 617 -7.15 14.40 -6.91
CA GLU A 617 -8.30 14.04 -6.09
C GLU A 617 -7.78 13.80 -4.66
N ASP A 618 -8.65 13.96 -3.67
CA ASP A 618 -8.42 13.43 -2.32
C ASP A 618 -8.41 11.90 -2.34
N ASP A 619 -7.87 11.30 -1.29
CA ASP A 619 -7.59 9.87 -1.28
C ASP A 619 -8.84 9.00 -0.98
N GLU A 620 -9.93 9.61 -0.49
CA GLU A 620 -11.31 9.04 -0.44
C GLU A 620 -12.15 9.32 -1.73
N ASN A 621 -11.66 10.14 -2.68
CA ASN A 621 -12.34 10.59 -3.91
C ASN A 621 -13.63 11.43 -3.71
N MET A 622 -13.81 12.13 -2.58
CA MET A 622 -14.94 13.04 -2.35
C MET A 622 -14.74 14.44 -2.95
N PHE A 623 -13.48 14.87 -3.13
CA PHE A 623 -13.09 16.23 -3.49
C PHE A 623 -12.02 16.28 -4.59
N ARG A 624 -12.28 17.00 -5.68
CA ARG A 624 -11.29 17.28 -6.74
C ARG A 624 -11.05 18.77 -6.88
N PHE A 625 -9.79 19.19 -6.96
CA PHE A 625 -9.46 20.61 -7.17
C PHE A 625 -10.08 21.16 -8.46
N ASN A 626 -10.67 22.35 -8.36
CA ASN A 626 -11.33 23.05 -9.46
C ASN A 626 -10.72 24.45 -9.64
N TYR A 627 -9.52 24.51 -10.22
CA TYR A 627 -8.83 25.77 -10.52
C TYR A 627 -9.67 26.63 -11.46
N SER A 628 -10.00 27.87 -11.06
CA SER A 628 -10.68 28.82 -11.96
C SER A 628 -9.76 29.23 -13.12
N LYS A 629 -10.33 29.65 -14.26
CA LYS A 629 -9.53 30.13 -15.40
C LYS A 629 -8.67 31.34 -15.02
N GLU A 630 -9.18 32.15 -14.09
CA GLU A 630 -8.58 33.36 -13.55
C GLU A 630 -7.36 33.04 -12.68
N PHE A 631 -7.40 31.92 -11.95
CA PHE A 631 -6.29 31.33 -11.19
C PHE A 631 -5.28 30.65 -12.11
N LEU A 632 -5.74 29.90 -13.12
CA LEU A 632 -4.87 29.30 -14.14
C LEU A 632 -4.04 30.36 -14.84
N ARG A 633 -4.67 31.46 -15.31
CA ARG A 633 -4.01 32.59 -15.96
C ARG A 633 -3.09 33.36 -15.01
N TRP A 634 -3.50 33.58 -13.75
CA TRP A 634 -2.66 34.21 -12.72
C TRP A 634 -1.35 33.43 -12.56
N ALA A 635 -1.40 32.22 -12.01
CA ALA A 635 -0.19 31.48 -11.66
C ALA A 635 0.53 30.84 -12.88
N LEU A 636 0.17 31.17 -14.12
CA LEU A 636 0.90 30.79 -15.33
C LEU A 636 1.43 31.98 -16.13
N HIS A 637 0.99 33.21 -15.87
CA HIS A 637 1.50 34.43 -16.50
C HIS A 637 2.22 35.38 -15.51
N PRO A 638 3.21 34.92 -14.70
CA PRO A 638 4.05 35.83 -13.93
C PRO A 638 4.94 36.68 -14.86
N PRO A 639 5.58 37.75 -14.33
CA PRO A 639 6.54 38.54 -15.08
C PRO A 639 7.58 37.67 -15.80
N GLY A 640 7.79 37.92 -17.09
CA GLY A 640 8.79 37.20 -17.90
C GLY A 640 8.47 35.74 -18.26
N TYR A 641 7.24 35.26 -18.08
CA TYR A 641 6.89 33.86 -18.38
C TYR A 641 7.15 33.43 -19.83
N TYR A 642 7.56 32.17 -20.00
CA TYR A 642 7.83 31.56 -21.29
C TYR A 642 6.60 30.81 -21.81
N LYS A 643 5.91 31.32 -22.84
CA LYS A 643 4.81 30.59 -23.50
C LYS A 643 5.25 29.17 -23.94
N SER A 644 6.51 29.01 -24.34
CA SER A 644 7.11 27.72 -24.73
C SER A 644 7.03 26.65 -23.63
N TRP A 645 6.97 27.02 -22.36
CA TRP A 645 6.96 26.13 -21.19
C TRP A 645 5.56 25.64 -20.80
N HIS A 646 4.49 26.06 -21.48
CA HIS A 646 3.13 25.52 -21.31
C HIS A 646 2.90 24.38 -22.31
N ILE A 647 3.10 23.13 -21.89
CA ILE A 647 3.28 22.00 -22.81
C ILE A 647 2.10 21.03 -22.72
N GLY A 648 1.32 20.97 -23.79
CA GLY A 648 0.21 20.03 -23.96
C GLY A 648 0.57 18.85 -24.87
N VAL A 649 -0.20 17.76 -24.73
CA VAL A 649 -0.22 16.63 -25.67
C VAL A 649 -1.63 16.49 -26.23
N ARG A 650 -1.76 16.50 -27.56
CA ARG A 650 -3.04 16.26 -28.27
C ARG A 650 -3.04 14.92 -28.98
N VAL A 651 -4.23 14.36 -29.19
CA VAL A 651 -4.45 13.25 -30.14
C VAL A 651 -4.56 13.82 -31.55
N LYS A 652 -3.74 13.37 -32.50
CA LYS A 652 -3.67 13.97 -33.85
C LYS A 652 -4.99 13.98 -34.61
N SER A 653 -5.79 12.93 -34.48
CA SER A 653 -7.03 12.72 -35.25
C SER A 653 -8.23 13.49 -34.71
N SER A 654 -8.33 13.68 -33.40
CA SER A 654 -9.46 14.38 -32.74
C SER A 654 -9.09 15.73 -32.15
N LYS A 655 -7.81 16.12 -32.21
CA LYS A 655 -7.19 17.31 -31.60
C LYS A 655 -7.41 17.50 -30.10
N LYS A 656 -8.11 16.58 -29.41
CA LYS A 656 -8.37 16.62 -27.98
C LYS A 656 -7.07 16.67 -27.18
N LEU A 657 -6.97 17.63 -26.26
CA LEU A 657 -5.93 17.69 -25.23
C LEU A 657 -6.07 16.50 -24.25
N VAL A 658 -4.98 15.77 -24.01
CA VAL A 658 -4.96 14.54 -23.19
C VAL A 658 -3.84 14.50 -22.15
N ALA A 659 -2.89 15.44 -22.18
CA ALA A 659 -1.98 15.67 -21.08
C ALA A 659 -1.45 17.11 -21.09
N PHE A 660 -0.97 17.59 -19.94
CA PHE A 660 -0.42 18.94 -19.74
C PHE A 660 0.71 18.93 -18.70
N ILE A 661 1.68 19.83 -18.84
CA ILE A 661 2.70 20.18 -17.83
C ILE A 661 3.10 21.64 -18.06
N THR A 662 3.47 22.36 -17.01
CA THR A 662 3.92 23.76 -17.09
C THR A 662 5.24 23.97 -16.38
N GLY A 663 6.08 24.86 -16.91
CA GLY A 663 7.09 25.57 -16.14
C GLY A 663 6.77 27.07 -16.13
N ILE A 664 7.15 27.78 -15.07
CA ILE A 664 7.22 29.25 -15.01
C ILE A 664 8.59 29.69 -14.45
N PRO A 665 9.15 30.85 -14.82
CA PRO A 665 10.43 31.31 -14.27
C PRO A 665 10.28 31.70 -12.80
N ALA A 666 11.31 31.41 -11.99
CA ALA A 666 11.39 31.82 -10.59
C ALA A 666 12.86 32.11 -10.21
N ARG A 667 13.11 33.26 -9.55
CA ARG A 667 14.38 33.50 -8.84
C ARG A 667 14.27 32.85 -7.45
N ILE A 668 15.03 31.79 -7.20
CA ILE A 668 15.01 31.06 -5.93
C ILE A 668 16.35 31.24 -5.23
N ARG A 669 16.32 31.87 -4.05
CA ARG A 669 17.47 32.01 -3.18
C ARG A 669 17.70 30.71 -2.41
N VAL A 670 18.92 30.17 -2.52
CA VAL A 670 19.43 29.07 -1.68
C VAL A 670 20.60 29.61 -0.86
N ARG A 671 20.42 29.70 0.45
CA ARG A 671 21.34 30.41 1.38
C ARG A 671 21.65 31.84 0.90
N SER A 672 22.84 32.08 0.38
CA SER A 672 23.30 33.38 -0.13
C SER A 672 23.18 33.55 -1.64
N GLU A 673 22.99 32.46 -2.40
CA GLU A 673 22.95 32.50 -3.87
C GLU A 673 21.52 32.60 -4.39
N VAL A 674 21.29 33.42 -5.42
CA VAL A 674 20.01 33.49 -6.13
C VAL A 674 20.15 32.75 -7.45
N VAL A 675 19.37 31.69 -7.61
CA VAL A 675 19.41 30.78 -8.76
C VAL A 675 18.16 30.99 -9.60
N SER A 676 18.33 31.20 -10.91
CA SER A 676 17.22 31.14 -11.87
C SER A 676 16.77 29.70 -12.03
N MET A 677 15.52 29.40 -11.67
CA MET A 677 14.91 28.08 -11.77
C MET A 677 13.61 28.14 -12.56
N ALA A 678 13.13 26.99 -13.05
CA ALA A 678 11.73 26.83 -13.43
C ALA A 678 10.91 26.27 -12.26
N GLU A 679 9.81 26.91 -11.84
CA GLU A 679 8.80 26.22 -11.02
C GLU A 679 7.99 25.29 -11.94
N VAL A 680 8.11 23.98 -11.76
CA VAL A 680 7.42 22.98 -12.58
C VAL A 680 6.14 22.52 -11.90
N ASN A 681 5.02 22.65 -12.61
CA ASN A 681 3.68 22.46 -12.05
C ASN A 681 2.68 21.89 -13.07
N PHE A 682 1.44 21.67 -12.62
CA PHE A 682 0.29 21.19 -13.42
C PHE A 682 0.52 19.93 -14.29
N LEU A 683 1.51 19.08 -13.97
CA LEU A 683 1.65 17.76 -14.60
C LEU A 683 0.35 16.97 -14.45
N CYS A 684 -0.33 16.72 -15.57
CA CYS A 684 -1.64 16.09 -15.63
C CYS A 684 -1.70 15.15 -16.83
N VAL A 685 -2.04 13.87 -16.59
CA VAL A 685 -2.30 12.89 -17.65
C VAL A 685 -3.75 12.43 -17.56
N HIS A 686 -4.50 12.54 -18.67
CA HIS A 686 -5.89 12.10 -18.77
C HIS A 686 -6.04 10.66 -18.27
N LYS A 687 -7.06 10.37 -17.45
CA LYS A 687 -7.14 9.12 -16.68
C LYS A 687 -6.91 7.86 -17.54
N LYS A 688 -7.46 7.82 -18.76
CA LYS A 688 -7.34 6.70 -19.73
C LYS A 688 -5.93 6.49 -20.32
N LEU A 689 -4.97 7.38 -20.04
CA LEU A 689 -3.57 7.33 -20.49
C LEU A 689 -2.55 7.23 -19.34
N ARG A 690 -3.00 7.19 -18.08
CA ARG A 690 -2.12 6.91 -16.93
C ARG A 690 -1.46 5.53 -17.08
N SER A 691 -0.34 5.32 -16.38
CA SER A 691 0.55 4.14 -16.48
C SER A 691 1.27 3.91 -17.83
N LYS A 692 0.85 4.55 -18.94
CA LYS A 692 1.46 4.40 -20.29
C LYS A 692 2.77 5.18 -20.49
N ARG A 693 3.53 5.42 -19.41
CA ARG A 693 4.83 6.13 -19.35
C ARG A 693 4.88 7.52 -20.01
N LEU A 694 3.74 8.20 -20.21
CA LEU A 694 3.71 9.53 -20.83
C LEU A 694 4.39 10.61 -19.97
N ALA A 695 4.27 10.54 -18.63
CA ALA A 695 4.79 11.58 -17.73
C ALA A 695 6.31 11.84 -17.88
N PRO A 696 7.24 10.85 -17.90
CA PRO A 696 8.66 11.09 -18.20
C PRO A 696 8.93 11.73 -19.55
N VAL A 697 8.12 11.46 -20.56
CA VAL A 697 8.28 12.08 -21.89
C VAL A 697 7.94 13.57 -21.81
N MET A 698 6.93 13.94 -21.01
CA MET A 698 6.59 15.33 -20.72
C MET A 698 7.60 16.03 -19.81
N ILE A 699 8.15 15.33 -18.82
CA ILE A 699 9.19 15.86 -17.94
C ILE A 699 10.49 16.11 -18.74
N LYS A 700 10.89 15.18 -19.61
CA LYS A 700 12.03 15.39 -20.51
C LYS A 700 11.79 16.52 -21.52
N GLU A 701 10.57 16.70 -22.02
CA GLU A 701 10.23 17.82 -22.91
C GLU A 701 10.19 19.18 -22.18
N VAL A 702 9.69 19.28 -20.94
CA VAL A 702 9.80 20.54 -20.18
C VAL A 702 11.25 20.84 -19.80
N THR A 703 12.01 19.85 -19.35
CA THR A 703 13.46 19.99 -19.06
C THR A 703 14.19 20.53 -20.29
N ARG A 704 13.94 19.95 -21.47
CA ARG A 704 14.52 20.39 -22.75
C ARG A 704 14.20 21.84 -23.08
N ARG A 705 12.93 22.27 -22.91
CA ARG A 705 12.52 23.65 -23.19
C ARG A 705 13.04 24.65 -22.16
N VAL A 706 13.24 24.22 -20.91
CA VAL A 706 13.86 25.04 -19.86
C VAL A 706 15.36 25.22 -20.13
N HIS A 707 16.06 24.15 -20.52
CA HIS A 707 17.49 24.19 -20.87
C HIS A 707 17.77 25.02 -22.15
N LEU A 708 16.82 25.09 -23.10
CA LEU A 708 16.96 25.94 -24.29
C LEU A 708 16.95 27.44 -23.95
N GLU A 709 16.27 27.85 -22.88
CA GLU A 709 16.31 29.23 -22.36
C GLU A 709 17.51 29.45 -21.41
N ASN A 710 18.50 28.54 -21.42
CA ASN A 710 19.69 28.52 -20.56
C ASN A 710 19.41 28.45 -19.04
N ILE A 711 18.30 27.85 -18.64
CA ILE A 711 17.95 27.59 -17.23
C ILE A 711 18.14 26.08 -16.96
N TRP A 712 18.82 25.75 -15.87
CA TRP A 712 19.36 24.39 -15.64
C TRP A 712 18.84 23.72 -14.37
N GLN A 713 18.01 24.42 -13.59
CA GLN A 713 17.44 24.01 -12.32
C GLN A 713 15.91 24.18 -12.34
N ALA A 714 15.22 23.40 -11.52
CA ALA A 714 13.78 23.56 -11.31
C ALA A 714 13.40 23.33 -9.85
N ALA A 715 12.32 23.97 -9.39
CA ALA A 715 11.66 23.65 -8.13
C ALA A 715 10.29 23.01 -8.42
N TYR A 716 9.90 22.03 -7.61
CA TYR A 716 8.58 21.42 -7.70
C TYR A 716 8.15 20.83 -6.35
N THR A 717 6.87 20.59 -6.19
CA THR A 717 6.30 19.83 -5.05
C THR A 717 5.69 18.52 -5.53
N ALA A 718 5.38 17.59 -4.61
CA ALA A 718 4.49 16.47 -4.87
C ALA A 718 3.73 16.00 -3.62
N GLY A 719 2.54 15.42 -3.82
CA GLY A 719 1.79 14.71 -2.78
C GLY A 719 2.23 13.26 -2.56
N VAL A 720 3.32 12.84 -3.20
CA VAL A 720 3.97 11.53 -3.08
C VAL A 720 5.48 11.72 -2.90
N VAL A 721 6.15 10.72 -2.33
CA VAL A 721 7.61 10.71 -2.17
C VAL A 721 8.30 10.25 -3.46
N LEU A 722 9.36 10.95 -3.85
CA LEU A 722 10.22 10.73 -5.01
C LEU A 722 11.69 10.93 -4.57
N PRO A 723 12.72 10.48 -5.31
CA PRO A 723 14.11 10.82 -5.01
C PRO A 723 14.38 12.31 -5.30
N THR A 724 14.78 13.13 -4.34
CA THR A 724 14.67 13.00 -2.88
C THR A 724 14.19 14.35 -2.33
N PRO A 725 13.26 14.44 -1.36
CA PRO A 725 12.71 15.72 -0.93
C PRO A 725 13.75 16.59 -0.22
N ILE A 726 13.76 17.90 -0.50
CA ILE A 726 14.52 18.86 0.31
C ILE A 726 13.83 19.14 1.66
N THR A 727 12.50 18.98 1.74
CA THR A 727 11.73 18.92 2.98
C THR A 727 10.33 18.34 2.72
N SER A 728 9.57 18.07 3.79
CA SER A 728 8.21 17.51 3.74
C SER A 728 7.31 18.21 4.75
N CYS A 729 6.29 18.92 4.26
CA CYS A 729 5.35 19.72 5.06
C CYS A 729 4.03 18.96 5.28
N GLN A 730 3.40 19.11 6.45
CA GLN A 730 2.07 18.59 6.77
C GLN A 730 0.97 19.57 6.34
N TYR A 731 -0.14 19.10 5.75
CA TYR A 731 -1.35 19.93 5.59
C TYR A 731 -2.12 20.05 6.90
N TRP A 732 -2.70 21.23 7.13
CA TRP A 732 -3.53 21.58 8.29
C TRP A 732 -4.79 22.32 7.84
N HIS A 733 -5.90 22.11 8.55
CA HIS A 733 -7.24 22.57 8.17
C HIS A 733 -7.97 23.26 9.33
N ARG A 734 -8.56 24.43 9.07
CA ARG A 734 -9.36 25.21 10.04
C ARG A 734 -10.79 25.38 9.55
N SER A 735 -11.75 24.80 10.26
CA SER A 735 -13.17 24.76 9.88
C SER A 735 -13.87 26.12 9.99
N LEU A 736 -14.14 26.81 8.87
CA LEU A 736 -14.89 28.07 8.83
C LEU A 736 -16.41 27.84 8.68
N ASN A 737 -16.83 26.69 8.14
CA ASN A 737 -18.22 26.28 8.02
C ASN A 737 -18.43 24.84 8.53
N PRO A 738 -18.29 24.58 9.85
CA PRO A 738 -18.27 23.20 10.38
C PRO A 738 -19.50 22.38 10.03
N LYS A 739 -20.68 23.02 9.91
CA LYS A 739 -21.91 22.34 9.47
C LYS A 739 -21.74 21.74 8.08
N LYS A 740 -21.34 22.54 7.09
CA LYS A 740 -21.15 22.06 5.71
C LYS A 740 -19.99 21.08 5.60
N LEU A 741 -18.87 21.31 6.30
CA LEU A 741 -17.73 20.38 6.28
C LEU A 741 -18.10 18.98 6.79
N ILE A 742 -18.99 18.89 7.78
CA ILE A 742 -19.47 17.60 8.30
C ILE A 742 -20.55 16.99 7.37
N ASP A 743 -21.46 17.81 6.83
CA ASP A 743 -22.49 17.39 5.86
C ASP A 743 -21.86 16.71 4.63
N VAL A 744 -20.80 17.32 4.06
CA VAL A 744 -20.14 16.84 2.84
C VAL A 744 -18.98 15.86 3.08
N GLY A 745 -18.79 15.37 4.31
CA GLY A 745 -17.76 14.37 4.65
C GLY A 745 -16.32 14.88 4.86
N PHE A 746 -16.04 16.16 4.60
CA PHE A 746 -14.70 16.77 4.79
C PHE A 746 -14.21 16.77 6.25
N SER A 747 -15.12 16.62 7.22
CA SER A 747 -14.77 16.54 8.63
C SER A 747 -15.74 15.62 9.37
N ARG A 748 -15.26 14.84 10.34
CA ARG A 748 -16.10 13.93 11.13
C ARG A 748 -16.46 14.59 12.48
N LEU A 749 -17.68 14.37 12.97
CA LEU A 749 -18.11 14.90 14.26
C LEU A 749 -17.39 14.14 15.39
N GLY A 750 -16.58 14.83 16.18
CA GLY A 750 -15.75 14.20 17.21
C GLY A 750 -16.55 13.49 18.32
N PRO A 751 -15.98 12.45 18.97
CA PRO A 751 -16.66 11.74 20.06
C PRO A 751 -17.17 12.69 21.16
N ARG A 752 -18.43 12.52 21.57
CA ARG A 752 -19.12 13.36 22.57
C ARG A 752 -19.26 14.85 22.20
N MET A 753 -19.02 15.23 20.94
CA MET A 753 -19.35 16.58 20.41
C MET A 753 -20.73 16.58 19.76
N THR A 754 -21.45 17.70 19.89
CA THR A 754 -22.69 17.98 19.12
C THR A 754 -22.40 18.99 18.03
N MET A 755 -23.24 19.07 17.00
CA MET A 755 -23.11 20.07 15.93
C MET A 755 -23.06 21.50 16.52
N SER A 756 -23.94 21.82 17.47
CA SER A 756 -23.95 23.11 18.17
C SER A 756 -22.65 23.37 18.94
N ARG A 757 -22.12 22.37 19.68
CA ARG A 757 -20.84 22.50 20.39
C ARG A 757 -19.66 22.71 19.42
N THR A 758 -19.69 22.08 18.26
CA THR A 758 -18.67 22.20 17.20
C THR A 758 -18.73 23.57 16.53
N MET A 759 -19.93 24.07 16.23
CA MET A 759 -20.13 25.44 15.74
C MET A 759 -19.67 26.48 16.76
N LYS A 760 -19.93 26.27 18.06
CA LYS A 760 -19.44 27.16 19.14
C LYS A 760 -17.92 27.13 19.29
N LEU A 761 -17.29 25.96 19.21
CA LEU A 761 -15.82 25.78 19.29
C LEU A 761 -15.08 26.57 18.20
N TYR A 762 -15.64 26.58 16.99
CA TYR A 762 -15.00 27.16 15.82
C TYR A 762 -15.47 28.58 15.46
N LYS A 763 -16.45 29.17 16.18
CA LYS A 763 -16.92 30.56 15.95
C LYS A 763 -15.73 31.54 16.01
N LEU A 764 -15.72 32.48 15.09
CA LEU A 764 -14.82 33.63 15.04
C LEU A 764 -15.57 34.92 15.40
N PRO A 765 -14.86 36.02 15.74
CA PRO A 765 -15.45 37.35 15.80
C PRO A 765 -16.09 37.77 14.47
N ASP A 766 -17.06 38.66 14.54
CA ASP A 766 -17.82 39.13 13.38
C ASP A 766 -17.09 40.27 12.61
N SER A 767 -16.02 40.84 13.18
CA SER A 767 -15.12 41.85 12.60
C SER A 767 -13.66 41.66 13.05
N THR A 768 -12.70 42.15 12.27
CA THR A 768 -11.25 42.08 12.57
C THR A 768 -10.86 42.98 13.74
N VAL A 769 -9.84 42.58 14.49
CA VAL A 769 -9.44 43.23 15.76
C VAL A 769 -8.26 44.18 15.58
N THR A 770 -7.31 43.87 14.69
CA THR A 770 -6.11 44.71 14.50
C THR A 770 -6.44 46.08 13.91
N PRO A 771 -6.11 47.21 14.58
CA PRO A 771 -6.30 48.55 14.04
C PRO A 771 -5.50 48.75 12.74
N GLY A 772 -6.10 49.42 11.75
CA GLY A 772 -5.44 49.66 10.47
C GLY A 772 -5.32 48.44 9.56
N PHE A 773 -5.88 47.28 9.94
CA PHE A 773 -6.00 46.11 9.05
C PHE A 773 -6.96 46.42 7.89
N ARG A 774 -6.42 46.54 6.68
CA ARG A 774 -7.18 46.85 5.45
C ARG A 774 -6.73 46.00 4.28
N LYS A 775 -7.53 45.95 3.21
CA LYS A 775 -7.14 45.31 1.95
C LYS A 775 -5.89 46.01 1.38
N MET A 776 -4.97 45.23 0.81
CA MET A 776 -3.79 45.75 0.11
C MET A 776 -4.19 46.48 -1.18
N GLU A 777 -3.53 47.61 -1.45
CA GLU A 777 -3.68 48.44 -2.65
C GLU A 777 -2.35 48.54 -3.41
N LEU A 778 -2.39 48.99 -4.67
CA LEU A 778 -1.19 49.09 -5.52
C LEU A 778 -0.08 49.97 -4.90
N ARG A 779 -0.45 51.03 -4.16
CA ARG A 779 0.51 51.89 -3.44
C ARG A 779 1.30 51.19 -2.34
N ASP A 780 0.84 50.02 -1.87
CA ASP A 780 1.49 49.28 -0.79
C ASP A 780 2.58 48.33 -1.32
N VAL A 781 2.66 48.06 -2.63
CA VAL A 781 3.58 47.09 -3.25
C VAL A 781 5.05 47.31 -2.83
N PRO A 782 5.63 48.52 -2.87
CA PRO A 782 7.02 48.73 -2.43
C PRO A 782 7.24 48.45 -0.93
N ALA A 783 6.23 48.72 -0.10
CA ALA A 783 6.31 48.46 1.35
C ALA A 783 6.18 46.95 1.65
N VAL A 784 5.25 46.26 0.99
CA VAL A 784 5.06 44.80 1.07
C VAL A 784 6.28 44.07 0.52
N THR A 785 6.88 44.54 -0.58
CA THR A 785 8.13 43.98 -1.15
C THR A 785 9.28 44.08 -0.16
N ARG A 786 9.47 45.24 0.48
CA ARG A 786 10.50 45.39 1.53
C ARG A 786 10.25 44.46 2.71
N LEU A 787 9.00 44.36 3.20
CA LEU A 787 8.64 43.46 4.30
C LEU A 787 8.89 42.00 3.93
N LEU A 788 8.42 41.56 2.76
CA LEU A 788 8.52 40.18 2.29
C LEU A 788 9.97 39.77 2.02
N ARG A 789 10.76 40.61 1.32
CA ARG A 789 12.20 40.36 1.13
C ARG A 789 12.94 40.25 2.47
N THR A 790 12.66 41.17 3.42
CA THR A 790 13.29 41.15 4.76
C THR A 790 12.93 39.89 5.54
N TYR A 791 11.65 39.50 5.56
CA TYR A 791 11.17 38.29 6.23
C TYR A 791 11.69 37.01 5.58
N LEU A 792 11.76 36.95 4.25
CA LEU A 792 12.20 35.75 3.54
C LEU A 792 13.69 35.45 3.72
N LEU A 793 14.54 36.43 4.04
CA LEU A 793 15.99 36.24 4.23
C LEU A 793 16.36 35.21 5.30
N GLN A 794 15.51 35.00 6.32
CA GLN A 794 15.80 34.06 7.42
C GLN A 794 15.69 32.58 7.02
N PHE A 795 15.03 32.26 5.89
CA PHE A 795 14.85 30.89 5.44
C PHE A 795 16.02 30.41 4.56
N VAL A 796 16.29 29.12 4.54
CA VAL A 796 17.40 28.51 3.78
C VAL A 796 17.08 28.46 2.28
N VAL A 797 15.85 28.16 1.91
CA VAL A 797 15.37 28.19 0.51
C VAL A 797 14.09 29.02 0.43
N ALA A 798 14.09 30.09 -0.37
CA ALA A 798 12.99 31.06 -0.47
C ALA A 798 13.00 31.73 -1.86
N PRO A 799 11.91 32.37 -2.31
CA PRO A 799 11.94 33.14 -3.55
C PRO A 799 12.61 34.51 -3.33
N ASP A 800 13.30 35.01 -4.34
CA ASP A 800 13.79 36.39 -4.42
C ASP A 800 12.79 37.23 -5.24
N LEU A 801 11.85 37.88 -4.58
CA LEU A 801 10.72 38.59 -5.22
C LEU A 801 11.03 40.09 -5.34
N ASP A 802 10.83 40.69 -6.50
CA ASP A 802 10.87 42.14 -6.73
C ASP A 802 9.46 42.77 -6.69
N GLU A 803 9.33 44.05 -7.05
CA GLU A 803 8.04 44.76 -7.00
C GLU A 803 7.04 44.27 -8.06
N LEU A 804 7.50 43.80 -9.23
CA LEU A 804 6.64 43.20 -10.26
C LEU A 804 6.18 41.81 -9.83
N ASP A 805 7.06 41.03 -9.19
CA ASP A 805 6.68 39.76 -8.58
C ASP A 805 5.62 39.97 -7.49
N VAL A 806 5.79 40.97 -6.61
CA VAL A 806 4.86 41.24 -5.51
C VAL A 806 3.55 41.84 -6.00
N GLU A 807 3.57 42.70 -7.02
CA GLU A 807 2.34 43.15 -7.70
C GLU A 807 1.59 41.94 -8.27
N HIS A 808 2.27 41.04 -8.98
CA HIS A 808 1.62 39.87 -9.59
C HIS A 808 1.11 38.85 -8.56
N TRP A 809 1.94 38.45 -7.59
CA TRP A 809 1.65 37.35 -6.67
C TRP A 809 0.88 37.76 -5.41
N ILE A 810 0.95 39.04 -4.98
CA ILE A 810 0.39 39.48 -3.69
C ILE A 810 -0.74 40.52 -3.86
N LEU A 811 -0.79 41.31 -4.95
CA LEU A 811 -1.88 42.29 -5.10
C LEU A 811 -3.24 41.59 -5.23
N PRO A 812 -4.28 41.97 -4.46
CA PRO A 812 -5.50 41.17 -4.38
C PRO A 812 -6.31 41.13 -5.68
N LYS A 813 -6.56 39.92 -6.18
CA LYS A 813 -7.36 39.62 -7.37
C LYS A 813 -8.56 38.78 -6.98
N GLU A 814 -9.76 39.28 -7.27
CA GLU A 814 -11.02 38.66 -6.85
C GLU A 814 -11.14 37.21 -7.34
N GLY A 815 -11.56 36.32 -6.44
CA GLY A 815 -11.68 34.88 -6.70
C GLY A 815 -10.34 34.14 -6.90
N VAL A 816 -9.19 34.79 -6.69
CA VAL A 816 -7.85 34.21 -6.93
C VAL A 816 -6.93 34.39 -5.71
N ILE A 817 -6.58 35.62 -5.34
CA ILE A 817 -5.65 35.93 -4.23
C ILE A 817 -6.20 37.10 -3.41
N ASP A 818 -6.20 36.96 -2.10
CA ASP A 818 -6.65 37.97 -1.15
C ASP A 818 -5.52 38.32 -0.18
N SER A 819 -5.17 39.61 -0.11
CA SER A 819 -4.07 40.12 0.72
C SER A 819 -4.49 41.39 1.48
N TYR A 820 -4.02 41.49 2.72
CA TYR A 820 -4.37 42.55 3.66
C TYR A 820 -3.09 43.06 4.34
N VAL A 821 -3.04 44.36 4.59
CA VAL A 821 -1.94 45.06 5.24
C VAL A 821 -2.41 45.68 6.56
N VAL A 822 -1.52 45.79 7.53
CA VAL A 822 -1.72 46.60 8.73
C VAL A 822 -1.00 47.92 8.52
N GLU A 823 -1.75 49.02 8.45
CA GLU A 823 -1.23 50.38 8.40
C GLU A 823 -1.26 51.00 9.80
N SER A 824 -0.09 51.38 10.34
CA SER A 824 0.01 52.02 11.66
C SER A 824 -0.81 53.33 11.70
N PRO A 825 -1.82 53.45 12.60
CA PRO A 825 -2.65 54.65 12.70
C PRO A 825 -1.88 55.94 13.04
N GLU A 826 -0.67 55.81 13.60
CA GLU A 826 0.17 56.91 14.04
C GLU A 826 1.18 57.37 12.96
N THR A 827 1.52 56.50 12.01
CA THR A 827 2.61 56.73 11.05
C THR A 827 2.23 56.55 9.59
N HIS A 828 1.04 56.04 9.29
CA HIS A 828 0.56 55.70 7.94
C HIS A 828 1.51 54.78 7.14
N LYS A 829 2.29 53.96 7.85
CA LYS A 829 3.20 52.97 7.26
C LYS A 829 2.63 51.57 7.42
N VAL A 830 2.73 50.77 6.35
CA VAL A 830 2.47 49.33 6.40
C VAL A 830 3.54 48.65 7.26
N THR A 831 3.11 47.92 8.30
CA THR A 831 3.97 47.23 9.27
C THR A 831 3.92 45.70 9.14
N ASP A 832 2.74 45.17 8.82
CA ASP A 832 2.45 43.74 8.74
C ASP A 832 1.60 43.47 7.48
N PHE A 833 1.63 42.24 6.96
CA PHE A 833 0.67 41.82 5.93
C PHE A 833 0.41 40.31 5.98
N CYS A 834 -0.76 39.89 5.53
CA CYS A 834 -1.13 38.48 5.36
C CYS A 834 -1.82 38.24 4.02
N SER A 835 -1.67 37.04 3.46
CA SER A 835 -2.26 36.68 2.16
C SER A 835 -2.73 35.22 2.10
N PHE A 836 -3.82 34.98 1.38
CA PHE A 836 -4.34 33.65 1.12
C PHE A 836 -4.98 33.53 -0.27
N TYR A 837 -4.75 32.42 -0.96
CA TYR A 837 -5.31 32.16 -2.28
C TYR A 837 -6.60 31.33 -2.22
N THR A 838 -7.43 31.49 -3.25
CA THR A 838 -8.70 30.78 -3.45
C THR A 838 -8.46 29.54 -4.30
N LEU A 839 -8.75 28.36 -3.77
CA LEU A 839 -8.76 27.12 -4.56
C LEU A 839 -9.94 26.25 -4.12
N PRO A 840 -11.08 26.31 -4.84
CA PRO A 840 -12.22 25.48 -4.52
C PRO A 840 -12.01 24.03 -4.98
N SER A 841 -12.72 23.10 -4.34
CA SER A 841 -12.82 21.71 -4.78
C SER A 841 -14.26 21.40 -5.18
N SER A 842 -14.43 20.73 -6.32
CA SER A 842 -15.71 20.11 -6.68
C SER A 842 -16.01 18.98 -5.70
N ILE A 843 -17.23 18.98 -5.16
CA ILE A 843 -17.73 17.92 -4.27
C ILE A 843 -18.43 16.89 -5.13
N LEU A 844 -18.05 15.62 -5.00
CA LEU A 844 -18.54 14.55 -5.86
C LEU A 844 -19.69 13.79 -5.20
N GLY A 845 -20.80 13.58 -5.93
CA GLY A 845 -21.95 12.77 -5.48
C GLY A 845 -22.90 13.41 -4.46
N HIS A 846 -22.58 14.57 -3.87
CA HIS A 846 -23.42 15.18 -2.83
C HIS A 846 -24.68 15.87 -3.39
N PRO A 847 -25.90 15.61 -2.85
CA PRO A 847 -27.16 16.05 -3.48
C PRO A 847 -27.44 17.56 -3.40
N THR A 848 -26.82 18.28 -2.47
CA THR A 848 -27.12 19.69 -2.17
C THR A 848 -25.94 20.65 -2.34
N HIS A 849 -24.72 20.12 -2.52
CA HIS A 849 -23.48 20.90 -2.45
C HIS A 849 -22.50 20.43 -3.52
N SER A 850 -22.24 21.27 -4.52
CA SER A 850 -21.36 20.97 -5.66
C SER A 850 -19.92 21.47 -5.49
N THR A 851 -19.65 22.35 -4.51
CA THR A 851 -18.34 23.00 -4.36
C THR A 851 -18.04 23.31 -2.89
N LEU A 852 -16.81 22.97 -2.48
CA LEU A 852 -16.16 23.31 -1.22
C LEU A 852 -15.27 24.53 -1.48
N LYS A 853 -15.52 25.66 -0.81
CA LYS A 853 -14.73 26.89 -1.00
C LYS A 853 -13.59 26.94 0.02
N ALA A 854 -12.38 26.59 -0.40
CA ALA A 854 -11.20 26.57 0.48
C ALA A 854 -10.26 27.77 0.22
N ALA A 855 -9.83 28.41 1.30
CA ALA A 855 -8.75 29.38 1.33
C ALA A 855 -7.44 28.68 1.71
N TYR A 856 -6.29 29.16 1.23
CA TYR A 856 -4.98 28.59 1.55
C TYR A 856 -4.00 29.70 1.93
N SER A 857 -3.37 29.58 3.10
CA SER A 857 -2.29 30.46 3.56
C SER A 857 -1.18 30.56 2.51
N TYR A 858 -0.77 31.79 2.17
CA TYR A 858 0.29 32.05 1.18
C TYR A 858 1.52 32.67 1.87
N TYR A 859 1.71 33.99 1.78
CA TYR A 859 2.77 34.69 2.51
C TYR A 859 2.21 35.61 3.59
N ASN A 860 2.78 35.54 4.80
CA ASN A 860 2.37 36.34 5.95
C ASN A 860 3.63 36.87 6.66
N VAL A 861 3.66 38.17 6.94
CA VAL A 861 4.78 38.87 7.57
C VAL A 861 4.27 39.68 8.76
N SER A 862 4.86 39.43 9.92
CA SER A 862 4.55 40.03 11.22
C SER A 862 5.79 40.74 11.75
N THR A 863 5.66 42.01 12.13
CA THR A 863 6.71 42.85 12.72
C THR A 863 6.22 43.72 13.89
N LYS A 864 4.92 44.03 13.95
CA LYS A 864 4.25 44.77 15.03
C LYS A 864 3.02 44.04 15.55
N THR A 865 2.17 43.57 14.65
CA THR A 865 1.01 42.73 14.98
C THR A 865 1.49 41.29 15.23
N PRO A 866 1.24 40.66 16.39
CA PRO A 866 1.63 39.27 16.62
C PRO A 866 1.04 38.34 15.56
N LEU A 867 1.85 37.41 15.01
CA LEU A 867 1.42 36.53 13.90
C LEU A 867 0.13 35.76 14.22
N LEU A 868 -0.06 35.34 15.47
CA LEU A 868 -1.29 34.71 15.95
C LEU A 868 -2.55 35.59 15.74
N GLN A 869 -2.45 36.89 16.02
CA GLN A 869 -3.53 37.86 15.84
C GLN A 869 -3.74 38.20 14.36
N LEU A 870 -2.66 38.41 13.62
CA LEU A 870 -2.70 38.67 12.18
C LEU A 870 -3.40 37.54 11.41
N MET A 871 -3.11 36.28 11.76
CA MET A 871 -3.75 35.12 11.16
C MET A 871 -5.18 34.88 11.68
N ASN A 872 -5.51 35.29 12.90
CA ASN A 872 -6.91 35.33 13.35
C ASN A 872 -7.74 36.33 12.53
N ASP A 873 -7.20 37.50 12.20
CA ASP A 873 -7.88 38.47 11.34
C ASP A 873 -8.00 37.97 9.89
N ALA A 874 -7.00 37.26 9.37
CA ALA A 874 -7.10 36.53 8.09
C ALA A 874 -8.23 35.48 8.08
N LEU A 875 -8.41 34.72 9.18
CA LEU A 875 -9.53 33.79 9.34
C LEU A 875 -10.89 34.49 9.37
N ILE A 876 -10.98 35.68 9.98
CA ILE A 876 -12.23 36.47 10.05
C ILE A 876 -12.62 36.95 8.65
N VAL A 877 -11.71 37.56 7.88
CA VAL A 877 -12.05 38.03 6.51
C VAL A 877 -12.29 36.88 5.53
N ALA A 878 -11.64 35.72 5.71
CA ALA A 878 -12.01 34.50 4.99
C ALA A 878 -13.41 34.03 5.38
N LYS A 879 -13.80 34.10 6.66
CA LYS A 879 -15.16 33.74 7.10
C LYS A 879 -16.23 34.69 6.55
N GLN A 880 -15.95 35.99 6.50
CA GLN A 880 -16.82 37.02 5.90
C GLN A 880 -16.97 36.85 4.38
N LYS A 881 -16.03 36.15 3.72
CA LYS A 881 -16.05 35.81 2.29
C LYS A 881 -16.60 34.42 2.00
N ASP A 882 -17.40 33.84 2.91
CA ASP A 882 -18.06 32.53 2.75
C ASP A 882 -17.12 31.37 2.41
N PHE A 883 -15.86 31.41 2.85
CA PHE A 883 -14.99 30.24 2.81
C PHE A 883 -15.47 29.18 3.83
N ASP A 884 -15.38 27.92 3.44
CA ASP A 884 -15.80 26.76 4.23
C ASP A 884 -14.68 26.23 5.13
N VAL A 885 -13.43 26.32 4.65
CA VAL A 885 -12.22 25.89 5.34
C VAL A 885 -11.06 26.81 4.97
N PHE A 886 -10.16 27.04 5.92
CA PHE A 886 -8.87 27.69 5.69
C PHE A 886 -7.75 26.66 5.89
N ASN A 887 -6.90 26.50 4.88
CA ASN A 887 -5.84 25.50 4.84
C ASN A 887 -4.47 26.17 5.03
N ALA A 888 -3.52 25.45 5.61
CA ALA A 888 -2.14 25.86 5.75
C ALA A 888 -1.20 24.65 5.62
N LEU A 889 0.08 24.93 5.35
CA LEU A 889 1.18 24.02 5.64
C LEU A 889 1.88 24.47 6.93
N ASP A 890 2.58 23.57 7.59
CA ASP A 890 3.55 23.84 8.68
C ASP A 890 4.86 24.54 8.22
N VAL A 891 4.91 25.00 6.98
CA VAL A 891 6.01 25.76 6.38
C VAL A 891 6.23 27.12 7.04
N MET A 892 7.45 27.68 6.95
CA MET A 892 7.84 28.94 7.61
C MET A 892 7.53 28.90 9.12
N HIS A 893 7.02 30.00 9.70
CA HIS A 893 6.63 30.05 11.10
C HIS A 893 5.17 29.66 11.36
N ASN A 894 4.49 28.97 10.43
CA ASN A 894 3.06 28.72 10.55
C ASN A 894 2.69 27.90 11.78
N GLU A 895 3.52 26.93 12.20
CA GLU A 895 3.25 26.09 13.37
C GLU A 895 2.93 26.90 14.65
N THR A 896 3.55 28.08 14.80
CA THR A 896 3.34 28.98 15.95
C THR A 896 1.89 29.43 16.16
N PHE A 897 1.02 29.35 15.15
CA PHE A 897 -0.40 29.70 15.26
C PHE A 897 -1.37 28.53 15.05
N LEU A 898 -0.95 27.40 14.47
CA LEU A 898 -1.87 26.35 14.02
C LEU A 898 -2.71 25.77 15.18
N LYS A 899 -2.06 25.37 16.27
CA LYS A 899 -2.73 24.75 17.44
C LYS A 899 -3.65 25.76 18.15
N GLU A 900 -3.17 26.97 18.43
CA GLU A 900 -3.93 28.05 19.09
C GLU A 900 -5.16 28.52 18.31
N LEU A 901 -5.01 28.70 16.99
CA LEU A 901 -6.13 29.06 16.11
C LEU A 901 -7.06 27.89 15.80
N LYS A 902 -6.81 26.68 16.35
CA LYS A 902 -7.64 25.47 16.23
C LYS A 902 -7.65 24.87 14.82
N TYR A 903 -6.50 24.85 14.15
CA TYR A 903 -6.28 24.00 12.98
C TYR A 903 -6.11 22.55 13.46
N GLY A 904 -6.74 21.60 12.76
CA GLY A 904 -6.42 20.17 12.88
C GLY A 904 -5.41 19.76 11.81
N PRO A 905 -4.53 18.78 12.07
CA PRO A 905 -3.71 18.19 11.02
C PRO A 905 -4.60 17.41 10.04
N GLY A 906 -4.27 17.49 8.75
CA GLY A 906 -4.85 16.66 7.71
C GLY A 906 -4.18 15.30 7.59
N ASP A 907 -4.60 14.54 6.59
CA ASP A 907 -4.01 13.26 6.17
C ASP A 907 -2.80 13.45 5.24
N GLY A 908 -2.88 14.41 4.30
CA GLY A 908 -1.88 14.62 3.27
C GLY A 908 -0.63 15.39 3.73
N LYS A 909 0.52 15.01 3.15
CA LYS A 909 1.76 15.80 3.16
C LYS A 909 2.04 16.40 1.78
N LEU A 910 2.87 17.45 1.76
CA LEU A 910 3.44 18.05 0.55
C LEU A 910 4.97 18.03 0.65
N HIS A 911 5.61 17.30 -0.27
CA HIS A 911 7.05 17.17 -0.37
C HIS A 911 7.60 18.22 -1.34
N TYR A 912 8.69 18.91 -1.00
CA TYR A 912 9.35 19.90 -1.85
C TYR A 912 10.65 19.32 -2.44
N TYR A 913 10.98 19.69 -3.67
CA TYR A 913 12.10 19.14 -4.44
C TYR A 913 12.82 20.22 -5.25
N LEU A 914 14.10 19.98 -5.51
CA LEU A 914 14.89 20.72 -6.50
C LEU A 914 15.43 19.74 -7.55
N TYR A 915 15.27 20.09 -8.82
CA TYR A 915 15.91 19.43 -9.97
C TYR A 915 17.26 20.10 -10.24
N ASN A 916 18.27 19.28 -10.46
CA ASN A 916 19.66 19.64 -10.69
C ASN A 916 20.25 20.60 -9.64
N TYR A 917 19.88 20.42 -8.37
CA TYR A 917 20.47 21.15 -7.24
C TYR A 917 20.45 20.27 -5.99
N ARG A 918 21.61 20.09 -5.35
CA ARG A 918 21.78 19.35 -4.08
C ARG A 918 21.87 20.34 -2.91
N LEU A 919 21.13 20.07 -1.84
CA LEU A 919 21.37 20.64 -0.51
C LEU A 919 22.23 19.68 0.32
N LYS A 920 23.11 20.19 1.19
CA LYS A 920 23.93 19.35 2.09
C LYS A 920 23.09 18.63 3.16
N HIS A 921 21.95 19.20 3.53
CA HIS A 921 21.07 18.70 4.57
C HIS A 921 19.60 18.86 4.14
N ILE A 922 18.74 17.92 4.56
CA ILE A 922 17.29 18.07 4.49
C ILE A 922 16.90 19.22 5.43
N LEU A 923 16.01 20.10 4.96
CA LEU A 923 15.51 21.24 5.73
C LEU A 923 14.32 20.81 6.61
N ARG A 924 14.15 21.47 7.76
CA ARG A 924 12.87 21.47 8.49
C ARG A 924 11.84 22.32 7.72
N PRO A 925 10.51 22.09 7.86
CA PRO A 925 9.49 22.94 7.25
C PRO A 925 9.64 24.43 7.58
N SER A 926 10.14 24.75 8.78
CA SER A 926 10.41 26.11 9.25
C SER A 926 11.67 26.76 8.65
N GLU A 927 12.52 26.00 7.97
CA GLU A 927 13.70 26.51 7.23
C GLU A 927 13.39 26.74 5.75
N LEU A 928 12.17 26.41 5.30
CA LEU A 928 11.67 26.65 3.96
C LEU A 928 10.80 27.93 3.94
N GLY A 929 11.16 28.85 3.05
CA GLY A 929 10.46 30.10 2.74
C GLY A 929 9.75 30.11 1.39
N LEU A 930 9.73 28.98 0.67
CA LEU A 930 8.82 28.79 -0.46
C LEU A 930 7.41 28.54 0.11
N GLY A 931 6.47 29.43 -0.21
CA GLY A 931 5.06 29.22 0.11
C GLY A 931 4.50 28.01 -0.65
N ALA A 932 3.29 27.59 -0.28
CA ALA A 932 2.59 26.57 -1.04
C ALA A 932 2.33 27.08 -2.48
N PHE A 933 3.16 26.65 -3.44
CA PHE A 933 2.80 26.69 -4.86
C PHE A 933 1.40 26.08 -4.94
N GLY A 934 0.41 26.82 -5.44
CA GLY A 934 -0.99 26.66 -5.00
C GLY A 934 -1.73 25.45 -5.58
N ARG A 935 -1.05 24.30 -5.66
CA ARG A 935 -1.22 23.20 -6.59
C ARG A 935 -0.55 21.93 -6.02
N ARG A 936 -1.29 21.02 -5.36
CA ARG A 936 -0.82 19.64 -5.13
C ARG A 936 -0.59 19.04 -6.52
N THR A 937 0.65 18.79 -6.93
CA THR A 937 0.97 18.38 -8.32
C THR A 937 0.38 17.00 -8.65
N GLY A 938 0.01 16.76 -9.91
CA GLY A 938 -0.61 15.50 -10.39
C GLY A 938 0.28 14.24 -10.41
N TRP A 939 1.25 14.13 -9.50
CA TRP A 939 2.03 12.92 -9.27
C TRP A 939 1.22 11.80 -8.55
N ASN A 940 0.08 12.13 -7.92
CA ASN A 940 -0.84 11.10 -7.38
C ASN A 940 -1.33 10.16 -8.50
N ARG A 941 -1.02 8.86 -8.34
CA ARG A 941 -1.51 7.73 -9.16
C ARG A 941 -1.29 7.82 -10.68
N THR A 942 -0.22 8.46 -11.15
CA THR A 942 0.40 8.05 -12.44
C THR A 942 1.31 6.84 -12.17
N LYS A 943 0.71 5.65 -11.95
CA LYS A 943 1.43 4.40 -11.60
C LYS A 943 2.46 4.02 -12.68
N GLN A 944 3.70 4.43 -12.51
CA GLN A 944 4.81 4.11 -13.41
C GLN A 944 5.46 2.76 -13.09
N VAL A 945 4.64 1.71 -13.04
CA VAL A 945 5.16 0.33 -12.96
C VAL A 945 6.00 0.07 -14.21
N CYS A 946 7.31 -0.04 -14.02
CA CYS A 946 8.27 -0.24 -15.11
C CYS A 946 8.63 -1.73 -15.23
N SER A 947 7.59 -2.51 -15.53
CA SER A 947 7.53 -3.95 -15.85
C SER A 947 6.22 -4.15 -16.63
N MET A 948 6.10 -4.88 -17.75
CA MET A 948 7.07 -5.55 -18.64
C MET A 948 7.09 -4.76 -19.98
N PHE A 949 7.73 -5.09 -21.12
CA PHE A 949 8.43 -6.29 -21.62
C PHE A 949 9.94 -6.04 -21.78
N GLY A 950 10.73 -7.08 -21.58
CA GLY A 950 12.08 -7.18 -22.13
C GLY A 950 12.09 -8.12 -23.33
N ASN A 951 11.98 -7.58 -24.55
CA ASN A 951 12.41 -8.24 -25.79
C ASN A 951 12.29 -7.28 -26.99
N TRP A 952 13.42 -6.71 -27.40
CA TRP A 952 13.90 -6.59 -28.79
C TRP A 952 15.34 -6.04 -28.75
N HIS A 953 16.17 -6.36 -29.74
CA HIS A 953 17.64 -6.29 -29.61
C HIS A 953 18.20 -4.88 -29.36
N ALA A 954 19.03 -4.76 -28.33
CA ALA A 954 20.01 -3.70 -28.14
C ALA A 954 21.42 -4.31 -28.05
N SER A 955 21.99 -4.68 -29.19
CA SER A 955 23.33 -5.28 -29.29
C SER A 955 24.00 -4.88 -30.60
N LYS A 956 25.16 -4.20 -30.52
CA LYS A 956 25.68 -3.24 -31.52
C LYS A 956 24.77 -1.98 -31.55
N TRP A 957 25.30 -0.76 -31.65
CA TRP A 957 26.62 -0.35 -32.12
C TRP A 957 27.36 0.50 -31.08
N ASN A 958 28.64 0.20 -30.83
CA ASN A 958 29.60 1.19 -30.36
C ASN A 958 31.05 0.74 -30.67
N LYS A 959 31.50 0.96 -31.90
CA LYS A 959 32.92 0.87 -32.31
C LYS A 959 33.11 1.47 -33.71
N LEU A 960 34.32 1.99 -33.96
CA LEU A 960 34.81 2.55 -35.21
C LEU A 960 34.06 3.81 -35.70
N GLY A 961 34.50 4.97 -35.22
CA GLY A 961 34.52 6.15 -36.09
C GLY A 961 35.72 6.06 -37.03
N LEU A 962 35.52 6.47 -38.28
CA LEU A 962 36.59 6.90 -39.20
C LEU A 962 35.99 7.80 -40.29
N SER A 963 36.82 8.60 -40.93
CA SER A 963 36.43 9.69 -41.82
C SER A 963 36.14 9.25 -43.27
N SER A 964 35.34 10.05 -43.98
CA SER A 964 35.71 10.73 -45.26
C SER A 964 34.66 10.69 -46.39
N THR A 965 34.21 11.90 -46.75
CA THR A 965 34.03 12.45 -48.12
C THR A 965 33.16 11.78 -49.20
N ARG A 966 32.23 12.60 -49.73
CA ARG A 966 31.64 12.61 -51.11
C ARG A 966 30.76 11.40 -51.50
N GLY A 967 29.68 11.56 -52.28
CA GLY A 967 29.03 12.77 -52.82
C GLY A 967 27.81 12.43 -53.69
N GLU A 968 27.05 13.46 -54.09
CA GLU A 968 26.30 13.72 -55.35
C GLU A 968 25.96 12.55 -56.33
N GLN A 969 24.83 12.49 -57.04
CA GLN A 969 23.74 13.45 -57.35
C GLN A 969 22.51 12.72 -58.01
N ALA A 970 21.40 13.44 -58.26
CA ALA A 970 20.28 13.13 -59.22
C ALA A 970 19.37 11.87 -58.93
N SER A 971 18.04 11.78 -59.17
CA SER A 971 17.03 12.41 -60.06
C SER A 971 17.05 11.90 -61.53
N SER A 972 15.99 11.51 -62.26
CA SER A 972 14.51 11.64 -62.14
C SER A 972 13.76 10.52 -62.95
N PRO A 973 12.40 10.41 -62.97
CA PRO A 973 11.61 9.37 -63.70
C PRO A 973 11.03 9.93 -65.04
N PRO A 974 9.87 9.50 -65.67
CA PRO A 974 8.98 8.31 -65.55
C PRO A 974 8.55 7.67 -66.92
N ASN A 975 7.64 6.65 -66.94
CA ASN A 975 6.39 6.62 -67.78
C ASN A 975 5.55 5.30 -67.79
N HIS A 976 4.24 5.47 -68.10
CA HIS A 976 3.16 4.56 -68.61
C HIS A 976 3.12 3.01 -68.36
N GLY A 977 1.95 2.33 -68.30
CA GLY A 977 0.55 2.80 -68.20
C GLY A 977 -0.55 1.89 -68.80
N THR A 978 -1.38 1.24 -67.95
CA THR A 978 -2.66 0.51 -68.28
C THR A 978 -2.53 -0.75 -69.17
N GLN A 979 -3.41 -1.77 -69.24
CA GLN A 979 -4.80 -2.06 -68.76
C GLN A 979 -4.99 -3.65 -68.83
N LYS A 980 -6.10 -4.41 -68.59
CA LYS A 980 -7.54 -4.27 -68.24
C LYS A 980 -8.11 -5.69 -67.87
N ASN A 981 -8.95 -5.89 -66.83
CA ASN A 981 -10.13 -6.81 -66.84
C ASN A 981 -10.97 -6.87 -65.53
N LYS A 982 -12.17 -7.45 -65.62
CA LYS A 982 -13.24 -7.59 -64.58
C LYS A 982 -13.35 -9.06 -64.07
N THR A 983 -14.10 -9.48 -63.03
CA THR A 983 -15.56 -9.32 -62.79
C THR A 983 -15.98 -9.66 -61.34
N LEU A 984 -17.19 -9.24 -60.94
CA LEU A 984 -17.85 -9.40 -59.62
C LEU A 984 -18.31 -10.85 -59.30
N TRP A 985 -18.58 -11.11 -58.02
CA TRP A 985 -19.87 -11.66 -57.51
C TRP A 985 -20.19 -11.09 -56.11
N THR A 986 -21.39 -11.32 -55.55
CA THR A 986 -22.02 -10.39 -54.57
C THR A 986 -22.93 -11.01 -53.49
N LYS A 987 -22.99 -10.34 -52.31
CA LYS A 987 -24.11 -10.21 -51.33
C LYS A 987 -24.53 -11.42 -50.41
N ILE A 988 -24.52 -11.16 -49.08
CA ILE A 988 -25.67 -11.11 -48.09
C ILE A 988 -26.67 -12.31 -48.07
N PRO A 989 -27.23 -12.84 -46.93
CA PRO A 989 -27.34 -12.32 -45.53
C PRO A 989 -27.09 -13.29 -44.32
N VAL A 990 -27.13 -12.72 -43.10
CA VAL A 990 -27.77 -13.16 -41.81
C VAL A 990 -27.97 -14.66 -41.47
N VAL A 991 -27.64 -15.03 -40.21
CA VAL A 991 -28.54 -15.72 -39.25
C VAL A 991 -28.12 -15.42 -37.80
N VAL A 992 -29.11 -15.21 -36.92
CA VAL A 992 -28.98 -15.22 -35.45
C VAL A 992 -29.89 -16.33 -34.94
N VAL A 993 -29.44 -17.12 -33.97
CA VAL A 993 -30.25 -18.17 -33.32
C VAL A 993 -30.39 -17.87 -31.83
N VAL A 994 -31.65 -17.75 -31.39
CA VAL A 994 -32.06 -17.84 -30.00
C VAL A 994 -32.82 -19.15 -29.84
N VAL A 995 -32.56 -19.90 -28.78
CA VAL A 995 -33.39 -21.03 -28.34
C VAL A 995 -33.68 -20.83 -26.86
N GLU A 996 -34.95 -20.94 -26.48
CA GLU A 996 -35.41 -20.77 -25.10
C GLU A 996 -36.03 -22.08 -24.58
N ARG A 997 -35.62 -22.46 -23.36
CA ARG A 997 -36.21 -23.39 -22.38
C ARG A 997 -37.09 -24.57 -22.86
N ARG A 998 -36.73 -25.75 -22.34
CA ARG A 998 -37.62 -26.44 -21.39
C ARG A 998 -36.92 -26.55 -20.04
#